data_AF-L0RBF6-F1
#
_entry.id   AF-L0RBF6-F1
#
_cell.length_a   1.000
_cell.length_b   1.000
_cell.length_c   1.000
_cell.angle_alpha   90.00
_cell.angle_beta   90.00
_cell.angle_gamma   90.00
#
_symmetry.space_group_name_H-M   'P 1'
#
loop_
_entity.id
_entity.type
_entity.pdbx_description
1 polymer ?
#
loop_
_entity_poly.entity_id
_entity_poly.type
_entity_poly.pdbx_seq_one_letter_code
_entity_poly.pdbx_strand_id
1 'polypeptide(L)'
;MDVVKVLRYWAENIFTPRSMLQRKYESFKALLEYDSKALNLIADLEEIFYGEKLADRQQTVALHAELADAVEGMIRQLLVMNPLNYHDLPDNFQRINTAARTSVIPQLSESKVPYIISLAEAGEQPHLAGGKGANLGKVFNLDGINVPTGFVITANAFHYFIEYNGLRAELDKRLCKMEAGKRDLLAVLTLEIQELILAGELPPDLVDEMEQARCQYLEDETILAVRSSALAEDSEISFAGQYASELNIAVDDVVDAYKRVLAGKYCPRAVSYRIVNGLTDSDTAMAVLIIPMIDARSAGVIYSIDPDCLNRDSIGIYGVSGLGNSLVDGSVVPAKASLHREQTPRLVSECAFDSASLPDEKMLVELARCALRLEEYFGCPQDVEWAIDQGGEFHILQTRPLQQEHDVATVTHGPIPAVPYIDGLERASAGAGCGEIYFARTGEEIARIPEGCVIITPTLKPALLTFAGNINAVLSATGSRASHFASVAREMGIPVLVGDVMERFKQGQLVTVDGMEGAVFEGCVEDVLTRSFSTAEVSSRVLDLYKDIIPHTVKLTLTDPQGDNFSAQGCRSLHDLVRFCHEKSINEMFSLVDKRGLGMGRAKQLETGLPLVLYVIDLDRGLSSGTEKKKIVRPDDISSTPMQALWLGLADKRVPWSEELTHVDWEEFDRMSAGIFNKNSKILASYGILAKDYLHLLVRFGYHLSEVDSLCGDDAMQNYIKFRFKGGGAGIDNRLLRLQFISQVLNHYGFEIKIRGDMLDAVSARLDRFETERQLSVLGYLMAVTRLMDMRMVDNAQVDDEVSSFIKDAENIDG
;
A
#
# COMPACT_ATOMS: atom_id res chain seq x y z
N MET A 1 -24.03 -9.00 32.64
CA MET A 1 -23.17 -9.85 33.52
C MET A 1 -23.79 -11.23 33.64
N ASP A 2 -23.05 -12.29 33.33
CA ASP A 2 -23.51 -13.67 33.48
C ASP A 2 -23.20 -14.16 34.91
N VAL A 3 -24.22 -14.11 35.79
CA VAL A 3 -24.10 -14.40 37.24
C VAL A 3 -23.48 -15.77 37.51
N VAL A 4 -23.71 -16.74 36.61
CA VAL A 4 -23.18 -18.10 36.69
C VAL A 4 -21.66 -18.13 36.51
N LYS A 5 -21.09 -17.32 35.62
CA LYS A 5 -19.64 -17.23 35.40
C LYS A 5 -18.91 -16.62 36.60
N VAL A 6 -19.50 -15.60 37.22
CA VAL A 6 -18.95 -14.94 38.42
C VAL A 6 -18.99 -15.88 39.63
N LEU A 7 -20.09 -16.61 39.83
CA LEU A 7 -20.21 -17.61 40.89
C LEU A 7 -19.23 -18.77 40.71
N ARG A 8 -19.04 -19.26 39.47
CA ARG A 8 -18.05 -20.30 39.16
C ARG A 8 -16.61 -19.82 39.39
N TYR A 9 -16.28 -18.59 38.97
CA TYR A 9 -14.97 -17.97 39.23
C TYR A 9 -14.68 -17.91 40.74
N TRP A 10 -15.63 -17.44 41.54
CA TRP A 10 -15.51 -17.42 43.01
C TRP A 10 -15.37 -18.82 43.62
N ALA A 11 -16.15 -19.80 43.16
CA ALA A 11 -16.07 -21.18 43.63
C ALA A 11 -14.70 -21.83 43.31
N GLU A 12 -14.18 -21.67 42.09
CA GLU A 12 -12.88 -22.21 41.67
C GLU A 12 -11.72 -21.54 42.46
N ASN A 13 -11.83 -20.24 42.75
CA ASN A 13 -10.83 -19.47 43.51
C ASN A 13 -10.74 -19.89 44.99
N ILE A 14 -11.84 -20.44 45.54
CA ILE A 14 -11.92 -20.90 46.94
C ILE A 14 -11.60 -22.40 47.06
N PHE A 15 -12.09 -23.24 46.15
CA PHE A 15 -12.10 -24.69 46.32
C PHE A 15 -11.09 -25.47 45.46
N THR A 16 -10.58 -24.94 44.33
CA THR A 16 -9.68 -25.66 43.41
C THR A 16 -8.55 -24.79 42.79
N PRO A 17 -7.65 -24.20 43.62
CA PRO A 17 -6.67 -23.18 43.19
C PRO A 17 -5.67 -23.65 42.12
N ARG A 18 -5.32 -24.96 42.07
CA ARG A 18 -4.43 -25.51 41.02
C ARG A 18 -5.07 -25.50 39.64
N SER A 19 -6.34 -25.91 39.53
CA SER A 19 -7.08 -25.93 38.25
C SER A 19 -7.30 -24.52 37.68
N MET A 20 -7.48 -23.55 38.57
CA MET A 20 -7.69 -22.16 38.20
C MET A 20 -6.39 -21.48 37.72
N LEU A 21 -5.24 -21.81 38.34
CA LEU A 21 -3.92 -21.37 37.85
C LEU A 21 -3.64 -21.91 36.45
N GLN A 22 -3.90 -23.20 36.20
CA GLN A 22 -3.73 -23.81 34.89
C GLN A 22 -4.62 -23.14 33.83
N ARG A 23 -5.89 -22.89 34.15
CA ARG A 23 -6.83 -22.22 33.25
C ARG A 23 -6.45 -20.76 32.95
N LYS A 24 -6.03 -19.98 33.96
CA LYS A 24 -5.51 -18.62 33.72
C LYS A 24 -4.26 -18.65 32.86
N TYR A 25 -3.40 -19.63 33.05
CA TYR A 25 -2.19 -19.81 32.26
C TYR A 25 -2.48 -20.19 30.79
N GLU A 26 -3.41 -21.12 30.55
CA GLU A 26 -3.87 -21.43 29.19
C GLU A 26 -4.49 -20.20 28.52
N SER A 27 -5.26 -19.41 29.26
CA SER A 27 -5.84 -18.15 28.77
C SER A 27 -4.75 -17.10 28.48
N PHE A 28 -3.72 -17.01 29.35
CA PHE A 28 -2.58 -16.11 29.17
C PHE A 28 -1.78 -16.47 27.91
N LYS A 29 -1.50 -17.76 27.68
CA LYS A 29 -0.85 -18.24 26.44
C LYS A 29 -1.64 -17.85 25.19
N ALA A 30 -2.94 -18.14 25.19
CA ALA A 30 -3.81 -17.77 24.09
C ALA A 30 -3.84 -16.24 23.87
N LEU A 31 -3.79 -15.45 24.95
CA LEU A 31 -3.73 -13.99 24.86
C LEU A 31 -2.44 -13.51 24.20
N LEU A 32 -1.28 -14.09 24.52
CA LEU A 32 0.01 -13.75 23.89
C LEU A 32 0.03 -14.09 22.39
N GLU A 33 -0.65 -15.17 21.97
CA GLU A 33 -0.81 -15.49 20.55
C GLU A 33 -1.61 -14.39 19.82
N TYR A 34 -2.71 -13.92 20.42
CA TYR A 34 -3.50 -12.81 19.87
C TYR A 34 -2.74 -11.48 19.90
N ASP A 35 -1.96 -11.21 20.96
CA ASP A 35 -1.10 -10.02 21.08
C ASP A 35 -0.10 -9.93 19.92
N SER A 36 0.59 -11.03 19.65
CA SER A 36 1.53 -11.14 18.53
C SER A 36 0.83 -10.94 17.18
N LYS A 37 -0.35 -11.55 17.00
CA LYS A 37 -1.15 -11.35 15.78
C LYS A 37 -1.53 -9.88 15.62
N ALA A 38 -2.00 -9.22 16.68
CA ALA A 38 -2.43 -7.84 16.65
C ALA A 38 -1.29 -6.87 16.33
N LEU A 39 -0.12 -7.04 16.93
CA LEU A 39 1.05 -6.20 16.65
C LEU A 39 1.55 -6.33 15.20
N ASN A 40 1.48 -7.54 14.62
CA ASN A 40 1.81 -7.73 13.20
C ASN A 40 0.81 -7.00 12.30
N LEU A 41 -0.48 -7.10 12.59
CA LEU A 41 -1.53 -6.42 11.82
C LEU A 41 -1.46 -4.89 11.95
N ILE A 42 -1.04 -4.38 13.10
CA ILE A 42 -0.79 -2.93 13.29
C ILE A 42 0.35 -2.48 12.36
N ALA A 43 1.45 -3.22 12.29
CA ALA A 43 2.55 -2.90 11.38
C ALA A 43 2.09 -2.94 9.91
N ASP A 44 1.37 -3.98 9.49
CA ASP A 44 0.82 -4.09 8.13
C ASP A 44 -0.11 -2.90 7.77
N LEU A 45 -0.85 -2.36 8.75
CA LEU A 45 -1.69 -1.18 8.57
C LEU A 45 -0.87 0.12 8.52
N GLU A 46 0.17 0.26 9.35
CA GLU A 46 1.06 1.42 9.35
C GLU A 46 1.77 1.59 8.00
N GLU A 47 2.28 0.51 7.41
CA GLU A 47 2.88 0.55 6.07
C GLU A 47 1.92 1.16 5.03
N ILE A 48 0.63 0.83 5.10
CA ILE A 48 -0.40 1.37 4.19
C ILE A 48 -0.71 2.84 4.52
N PHE A 49 -0.90 3.17 5.79
CA PHE A 49 -1.31 4.51 6.23
C PHE A 49 -0.25 5.59 5.99
N TYR A 50 1.02 5.21 6.04
CA TYR A 50 2.13 6.13 5.80
C TYR A 50 2.67 6.07 4.37
N GLY A 51 2.01 5.32 3.48
CA GLY A 51 2.32 5.29 2.04
C GLY A 51 3.56 4.47 1.68
N GLU A 52 4.13 3.70 2.62
CA GLU A 52 5.21 2.74 2.33
C GLU A 52 4.68 1.58 1.45
N LYS A 53 3.40 1.25 1.60
CA LYS A 53 2.70 0.22 0.84
C LYS A 53 1.44 0.77 0.17
N LEU A 54 1.47 0.85 -1.16
CA LEU A 54 0.32 1.27 -1.97
C LEU A 54 -0.62 0.08 -2.24
N ALA A 55 -1.67 -0.01 -1.43
CA ALA A 55 -2.64 -1.09 -1.40
C ALA A 55 -4.07 -0.59 -1.69
N ASP A 56 -4.92 -1.48 -2.18
CA ASP A 56 -6.35 -1.21 -2.26
C ASP A 56 -6.97 -1.02 -0.87
N ARG A 57 -7.93 -0.09 -0.74
CA ARG A 57 -8.63 0.18 0.53
C ARG A 57 -9.31 -1.06 1.11
N GLN A 58 -9.74 -2.04 0.30
CA GLN A 58 -10.30 -3.29 0.82
C GLN A 58 -9.27 -4.13 1.59
N GLN A 59 -7.97 -3.96 1.33
CA GLN A 59 -6.93 -4.59 2.15
C GLN A 59 -6.93 -3.98 3.56
N THR A 60 -7.06 -2.66 3.68
CA THR A 60 -7.24 -1.98 4.97
C THR A 60 -8.49 -2.45 5.70
N VAL A 61 -9.62 -2.61 4.99
CA VAL A 61 -10.87 -3.12 5.56
C VAL A 61 -10.66 -4.52 6.15
N ALA A 62 -9.99 -5.41 5.40
CA ALA A 62 -9.70 -6.78 5.84
C ALA A 62 -8.74 -6.82 7.05
N LEU A 63 -7.61 -6.11 6.96
CA LEU A 63 -6.62 -6.03 8.05
C LEU A 63 -7.22 -5.45 9.34
N HIS A 64 -8.07 -4.42 9.21
CA HIS A 64 -8.79 -3.86 10.34
C HIS A 64 -9.74 -4.87 11.00
N ALA A 65 -10.49 -5.64 10.21
CA ALA A 65 -11.36 -6.70 10.72
C ALA A 65 -10.56 -7.79 11.45
N GLU A 66 -9.44 -8.23 10.87
CA GLU A 66 -8.55 -9.21 11.52
C GLU A 66 -7.93 -8.69 12.82
N LEU A 67 -7.60 -7.40 12.87
CA LEU A 67 -7.08 -6.75 14.08
C LEU A 67 -8.17 -6.68 15.15
N ALA A 68 -9.39 -6.31 14.77
CA ALA A 68 -10.53 -6.30 15.68
C ALA A 68 -10.78 -7.70 16.27
N ASP A 69 -10.73 -8.76 15.45
CA ASP A 69 -10.86 -10.15 15.91
C ASP A 69 -9.74 -10.54 16.87
N ALA A 70 -8.49 -10.15 16.60
CA ALA A 70 -7.37 -10.41 17.49
C ALA A 70 -7.54 -9.73 18.84
N VAL A 71 -7.92 -8.43 18.85
CA VAL A 71 -8.19 -7.66 20.07
C VAL A 71 -9.36 -8.25 20.85
N GLU A 72 -10.46 -8.64 20.18
CA GLU A 72 -11.58 -9.32 20.84
C GLU A 72 -11.13 -10.65 21.47
N GLY A 73 -10.26 -11.40 20.78
CA GLY A 73 -9.60 -12.58 21.30
C GLY A 73 -8.85 -12.32 22.61
N MET A 74 -8.03 -11.27 22.66
CA MET A 74 -7.32 -10.84 23.88
C MET A 74 -8.29 -10.50 25.02
N ILE A 75 -9.31 -9.69 24.74
CA ILE A 75 -10.31 -9.28 25.74
C ILE A 75 -11.04 -10.51 26.30
N ARG A 76 -11.39 -11.46 25.44
CA ARG A 76 -12.05 -12.71 25.83
C ARG A 76 -11.17 -13.52 26.78
N GLN A 77 -9.88 -13.67 26.48
CA GLN A 77 -8.96 -14.39 27.38
C GLN A 77 -8.78 -13.65 28.70
N LEU A 78 -8.68 -12.32 28.68
CA LEU A 78 -8.54 -11.52 29.89
C LEU A 78 -9.80 -11.61 30.79
N LEU A 79 -10.98 -11.67 30.19
CA LEU A 79 -12.24 -11.94 30.91
C LEU A 79 -12.32 -13.35 31.50
N VAL A 80 -11.70 -14.35 30.86
CA VAL A 80 -11.56 -15.70 31.46
C VAL A 80 -10.62 -15.64 32.66
N MET A 81 -9.54 -14.86 32.57
CA MET A 81 -8.61 -14.65 33.68
C MET A 81 -9.26 -13.90 34.86
N ASN A 82 -10.03 -12.85 34.60
CA ASN A 82 -10.75 -12.12 35.65
C ASN A 82 -11.98 -11.37 35.12
N PRO A 83 -13.18 -11.95 35.24
CA PRO A 83 -14.39 -11.35 34.68
C PRO A 83 -14.88 -10.10 35.44
N LEU A 84 -14.40 -9.86 36.68
CA LEU A 84 -14.85 -8.74 37.51
C LEU A 84 -14.12 -7.45 37.15
N ASN A 85 -12.80 -7.51 37.05
CA ASN A 85 -11.97 -6.31 36.80
C ASN A 85 -12.08 -5.78 35.37
N TYR A 86 -12.54 -6.60 34.42
CA TYR A 86 -12.48 -6.29 32.98
C TYR A 86 -13.84 -6.31 32.29
N HIS A 87 -14.95 -6.28 33.05
CA HIS A 87 -16.30 -6.36 32.51
C HIS A 87 -16.66 -5.24 31.53
N ASP A 88 -16.02 -4.07 31.63
CA ASP A 88 -16.24 -2.90 30.76
C ASP A 88 -15.43 -2.93 29.44
N LEU A 89 -14.51 -3.89 29.26
CA LEU A 89 -13.67 -3.95 28.06
C LEU A 89 -14.45 -4.20 26.77
N PRO A 90 -15.44 -5.11 26.72
CA PRO A 90 -16.23 -5.33 25.50
C PRO A 90 -16.92 -4.05 25.02
N ASP A 91 -17.48 -3.25 25.92
CA ASP A 91 -18.18 -2.01 25.56
C ASP A 91 -17.20 -0.95 25.03
N ASN A 92 -16.02 -0.82 25.67
CA ASN A 92 -14.96 0.07 25.18
C ASN A 92 -14.41 -0.37 23.81
N PHE A 93 -14.22 -1.67 23.61
CA PHE A 93 -13.83 -2.23 22.32
C PHE A 93 -14.87 -1.94 21.25
N GLN A 94 -16.16 -2.18 21.51
CA GLN A 94 -17.22 -1.91 20.55
C GLN A 94 -17.27 -0.42 20.17
N ARG A 95 -17.09 0.48 21.13
CA ARG A 95 -17.04 1.93 20.86
C ARG A 95 -15.88 2.31 19.92
N ILE A 96 -14.66 1.83 20.21
CA ILE A 96 -13.46 2.14 19.41
C ILE A 96 -13.55 1.47 18.03
N ASN A 97 -13.92 0.19 17.99
CA ASN A 97 -14.04 -0.59 16.77
C ASN A 97 -15.13 0.01 15.85
N THR A 98 -16.27 0.44 16.39
CA THR A 98 -17.31 1.10 15.57
C THR A 98 -16.82 2.41 14.96
N ALA A 99 -16.09 3.23 15.74
CA ALA A 99 -15.49 4.47 15.23
C ALA A 99 -14.51 4.19 14.08
N ALA A 100 -13.58 3.23 14.27
CA ALA A 100 -12.65 2.82 13.24
C ALA A 100 -13.34 2.24 11.99
N ARG A 101 -14.30 1.32 12.17
CA ARG A 101 -15.06 0.70 11.07
C ARG A 101 -15.82 1.71 10.22
N THR A 102 -16.42 2.71 10.86
CA THR A 102 -17.19 3.76 10.15
C THR A 102 -16.29 4.62 9.27
N SER A 103 -15.02 4.82 9.66
CA SER A 103 -14.03 5.53 8.84
C SER A 103 -13.49 4.69 7.67
N VAL A 104 -13.53 3.35 7.77
CA VAL A 104 -12.87 2.44 6.82
C VAL A 104 -13.83 1.90 5.77
N ILE A 105 -15.03 1.51 6.19
CA ILE A 105 -16.04 0.93 5.31
C ILE A 105 -16.61 2.05 4.45
N PRO A 106 -16.49 1.99 3.11
CA PRO A 106 -17.10 2.99 2.25
C PRO A 106 -18.62 2.97 2.42
N GLN A 107 -19.23 4.16 2.39
CA GLN A 107 -20.69 4.25 2.23
C GLN A 107 -21.05 3.59 0.89
N LEU A 108 -21.91 2.57 0.94
CA LEU A 108 -22.42 1.95 -0.28
C LEU A 108 -23.27 2.99 -1.02
N SER A 109 -22.90 3.29 -2.26
CA SER A 109 -23.68 4.15 -3.14
C SER A 109 -25.05 3.52 -3.44
N GLU A 110 -26.05 4.36 -3.68
CA GLU A 110 -27.43 3.91 -3.85
C GLU A 110 -27.65 3.30 -5.24
N SER A 111 -28.12 2.05 -5.31
CA SER A 111 -28.59 1.39 -6.55
C SER A 111 -29.98 1.89 -7.01
N LYS A 112 -30.27 3.18 -6.85
CA LYS A 112 -31.59 3.77 -7.16
C LYS A 112 -31.60 4.45 -8.51
N VAL A 113 -32.81 4.55 -9.10
CA VAL A 113 -33.07 5.40 -10.27
C VAL A 113 -32.59 6.84 -10.06
N PRO A 114 -32.13 7.55 -11.11
CA PRO A 114 -32.17 7.15 -12.52
C PRO A 114 -30.97 6.27 -12.94
N TYR A 115 -31.26 5.24 -13.73
CA TYR A 115 -30.21 4.39 -14.34
C TYR A 115 -29.71 4.95 -15.67
N ILE A 116 -30.54 5.75 -16.33
CA ILE A 116 -30.20 6.46 -17.56
C ILE A 116 -30.64 7.91 -17.44
N ILE A 117 -29.81 8.81 -17.93
CA ILE A 117 -30.10 10.23 -18.03
C ILE A 117 -29.70 10.74 -19.41
N SER A 118 -30.40 11.78 -19.88
CA SER A 118 -30.04 12.45 -21.13
C SER A 118 -28.69 13.15 -21.02
N LEU A 119 -28.06 13.45 -22.16
CA LEU A 119 -26.82 14.22 -22.18
C LEU A 119 -27.01 15.63 -21.56
N ALA A 120 -28.18 16.24 -21.72
CA ALA A 120 -28.49 17.53 -21.10
C ALA A 120 -28.50 17.45 -19.56
N GLU A 121 -29.15 16.43 -18.99
CA GLU A 121 -29.21 16.19 -17.53
C GLU A 121 -27.84 15.77 -16.96
N ALA A 122 -27.05 15.04 -17.73
CA ALA A 122 -25.70 14.63 -17.34
C ALA A 122 -24.82 15.83 -16.96
N GLY A 123 -24.99 16.98 -17.63
CA GLY A 123 -24.27 18.21 -17.31
C GLY A 123 -24.56 18.78 -15.93
N GLU A 124 -25.75 18.50 -15.39
CA GLU A 124 -26.19 18.94 -14.06
C GLU A 124 -25.91 17.90 -12.96
N GLN A 125 -25.64 16.64 -13.34
CA GLN A 125 -25.49 15.51 -12.42
C GLN A 125 -24.15 14.77 -12.55
N PRO A 126 -22.99 15.41 -12.25
CA PRO A 126 -21.68 14.77 -12.38
C PRO A 126 -21.49 13.49 -11.56
N HIS A 127 -22.12 13.42 -10.39
CA HIS A 127 -22.08 12.26 -9.50
C HIS A 127 -22.82 11.02 -10.05
N LEU A 128 -23.56 11.17 -11.15
CA LEU A 128 -24.23 10.07 -11.87
C LEU A 128 -23.60 9.84 -13.24
N ALA A 129 -23.19 10.91 -13.92
CA ALA A 129 -22.70 10.86 -15.29
C ALA A 129 -21.19 10.60 -15.42
N GLY A 130 -20.43 10.80 -14.35
CA GLY A 130 -18.97 10.83 -14.37
C GLY A 130 -18.38 11.98 -15.20
N GLY A 131 -17.04 12.07 -15.23
CA GLY A 131 -16.34 13.23 -15.78
C GLY A 131 -16.68 13.56 -17.23
N LYS A 132 -16.51 12.58 -18.12
CA LYS A 132 -16.70 12.74 -19.57
C LYS A 132 -18.15 13.06 -19.92
N GLY A 133 -19.09 12.27 -19.40
CA GLY A 133 -20.52 12.46 -19.59
C GLY A 133 -21.00 13.80 -19.06
N ALA A 134 -20.53 14.22 -17.88
CA ALA A 134 -20.90 15.50 -17.29
C ALA A 134 -20.30 16.69 -18.05
N ASN A 135 -19.03 16.62 -18.44
CA ASN A 135 -18.39 17.70 -19.19
C ASN A 135 -19.01 17.83 -20.59
N LEU A 136 -19.23 16.72 -21.29
CA LEU A 136 -19.90 16.75 -22.59
C LEU A 136 -21.35 17.24 -22.47
N GLY A 137 -22.07 16.84 -21.42
CA GLY A 137 -23.42 17.32 -21.13
C GLY A 137 -23.50 18.82 -20.84
N LYS A 138 -22.51 19.37 -20.13
CA LYS A 138 -22.39 20.82 -19.95
C LYS A 138 -22.20 21.54 -21.29
N VAL A 139 -21.36 21.00 -22.18
CA VAL A 139 -21.14 21.57 -23.52
C VAL A 139 -22.37 21.43 -24.41
N PHE A 140 -23.09 20.31 -24.32
CA PHE A 140 -24.34 20.08 -25.05
C PHE A 140 -25.39 21.17 -24.75
N ASN A 141 -25.40 21.70 -23.53
CA ASN A 141 -26.30 22.78 -23.11
C ASN A 141 -25.82 24.19 -23.55
N LEU A 142 -24.67 24.32 -24.22
CA LEU A 142 -24.16 25.61 -24.71
C LEU A 142 -24.64 25.92 -26.13
N ASP A 143 -25.29 27.07 -26.30
CA ASP A 143 -25.79 27.51 -27.61
C ASP A 143 -24.66 27.64 -28.66
N GLY A 144 -24.81 27.05 -29.83
CA GLY A 144 -23.86 27.25 -30.95
C GLY A 144 -22.54 26.50 -30.80
N ILE A 145 -22.49 25.47 -29.93
CA ILE A 145 -21.47 24.42 -29.98
C ILE A 145 -22.18 23.13 -30.40
N ASN A 146 -21.67 22.46 -31.42
CA ASN A 146 -22.26 21.24 -31.91
C ASN A 146 -21.69 20.04 -31.15
N VAL A 147 -22.57 19.30 -30.48
CA VAL A 147 -22.27 18.09 -29.72
C VAL A 147 -23.25 17.01 -30.18
N PRO A 148 -22.79 15.79 -30.51
CA PRO A 148 -23.70 14.71 -30.89
C PRO A 148 -24.73 14.42 -29.79
N THR A 149 -25.96 14.09 -30.18
CA THR A 149 -26.97 13.65 -29.22
C THR A 149 -26.54 12.35 -28.54
N GLY A 150 -27.08 12.07 -27.36
CA GLY A 150 -26.72 10.86 -26.63
C GLY A 150 -27.30 10.81 -25.23
N PHE A 151 -26.90 9.79 -24.49
CA PHE A 151 -27.33 9.56 -23.12
C PHE A 151 -26.21 8.91 -22.30
N VAL A 152 -26.37 8.92 -20.98
CA VAL A 152 -25.41 8.30 -20.05
C VAL A 152 -26.12 7.23 -19.25
N ILE A 153 -25.54 6.02 -19.25
CA ILE A 153 -25.87 4.95 -18.30
C ILE A 153 -25.12 5.27 -17.01
N THR A 154 -25.84 5.51 -15.92
CA THR A 154 -25.30 6.17 -14.74
C THR A 154 -24.44 5.26 -13.86
N ALA A 155 -23.67 5.86 -12.95
CA ALA A 155 -23.00 5.12 -11.88
C ALA A 155 -23.97 4.29 -11.02
N ASN A 156 -25.23 4.71 -10.88
CA ASN A 156 -26.25 3.93 -10.17
C ASN A 156 -26.61 2.64 -10.93
N ALA A 157 -26.64 2.66 -12.27
CA ALA A 157 -26.81 1.46 -13.08
C ALA A 157 -25.65 0.46 -12.85
N PHE A 158 -24.41 0.95 -12.73
CA PHE A 158 -23.28 0.11 -12.35
C PHE A 158 -23.49 -0.54 -10.97
N HIS A 159 -23.89 0.23 -9.96
CA HIS A 159 -24.18 -0.31 -8.63
C HIS A 159 -25.31 -1.35 -8.65
N TYR A 160 -26.37 -1.08 -9.41
CA TYR A 160 -27.48 -2.00 -9.60
C TYR A 160 -27.06 -3.30 -10.29
N PHE A 161 -26.23 -3.23 -11.33
CA PHE A 161 -25.65 -4.40 -11.99
C PHE A 161 -24.84 -5.27 -11.01
N ILE A 162 -23.99 -4.66 -10.18
CA ILE A 162 -23.19 -5.37 -9.16
C ILE A 162 -24.09 -6.04 -8.11
N GLU A 163 -25.14 -5.34 -7.66
CA GLU A 163 -26.09 -5.84 -6.67
C GLU A 163 -26.94 -6.99 -7.21
N TYR A 164 -27.52 -6.84 -8.40
CA TYR A 164 -28.36 -7.84 -9.06
C TYR A 164 -27.65 -9.18 -9.22
N ASN A 165 -26.36 -9.14 -9.55
CA ASN A 165 -25.53 -10.34 -9.73
C ASN A 165 -24.85 -10.82 -8.43
N GLY A 166 -25.02 -10.12 -7.30
CA GLY A 166 -24.37 -10.47 -6.03
C GLY A 166 -22.84 -10.42 -6.09
N LEU A 167 -22.24 -9.63 -6.98
CA LEU A 167 -20.81 -9.66 -7.27
C LEU A 167 -19.95 -9.03 -6.16
N ARG A 168 -20.55 -8.19 -5.30
CA ARG A 168 -19.80 -7.35 -4.35
C ARG A 168 -18.82 -8.13 -3.48
N ALA A 169 -19.26 -9.26 -2.91
CA ALA A 169 -18.43 -10.09 -2.04
C ALA A 169 -17.23 -10.72 -2.79
N GLU A 170 -17.44 -11.18 -4.02
CA GLU A 170 -16.39 -11.79 -4.84
C GLU A 170 -15.38 -10.75 -5.36
N LEU A 171 -15.83 -9.52 -5.62
CA LEU A 171 -14.96 -8.40 -5.93
C LEU A 171 -14.09 -8.03 -4.72
N ASP A 172 -14.69 -7.85 -3.54
CA ASP A 172 -13.99 -7.40 -2.33
C ASP A 172 -12.91 -8.40 -1.90
N LYS A 173 -13.17 -9.70 -2.05
CA LYS A 173 -12.22 -10.79 -1.79
C LYS A 173 -10.96 -10.74 -2.66
N ARG A 174 -11.07 -10.16 -3.87
CA ARG A 174 -9.95 -9.98 -4.80
C ARG A 174 -9.27 -8.65 -4.57
N LEU A 175 -10.04 -7.58 -4.45
CA LEU A 175 -9.57 -6.23 -4.15
C LEU A 175 -8.71 -6.20 -2.88
N CYS A 176 -9.08 -6.93 -1.83
CA CYS A 176 -8.31 -6.96 -0.57
C CYS A 176 -6.89 -7.55 -0.68
N LYS A 177 -6.52 -8.12 -1.83
CA LYS A 177 -5.19 -8.68 -2.11
C LYS A 177 -4.38 -7.82 -3.10
N MET A 178 -4.95 -6.73 -3.60
CA MET A 178 -4.35 -5.91 -4.65
C MET A 178 -3.40 -4.85 -4.09
N GLU A 179 -2.18 -4.85 -4.62
CA GLU A 179 -1.10 -3.94 -4.26
C GLU A 179 -0.44 -3.45 -5.56
N ALA A 180 -0.19 -2.14 -5.70
CA ALA A 180 0.35 -1.57 -6.94
C ALA A 180 1.73 -2.16 -7.31
N GLY A 181 2.54 -2.51 -6.30
CA GLY A 181 3.85 -3.15 -6.50
C GLY A 181 3.80 -4.63 -6.93
N LYS A 182 2.67 -5.34 -6.78
CA LYS A 182 2.55 -6.79 -7.04
C LYS A 182 1.89 -7.08 -8.39
N ARG A 183 2.57 -6.75 -9.48
CA ARG A 183 2.03 -6.78 -10.85
C ARG A 183 1.45 -8.12 -11.30
N ASP A 184 2.18 -9.22 -11.11
CA ASP A 184 1.71 -10.55 -11.56
C ASP A 184 0.42 -10.95 -10.85
N LEU A 185 0.36 -10.72 -9.54
CA LEU A 185 -0.83 -10.97 -8.75
C LEU A 185 -1.97 -10.04 -9.17
N LEU A 186 -1.67 -8.76 -9.42
CA LEU A 186 -2.65 -7.79 -9.89
C LEU A 186 -3.25 -8.23 -11.23
N ALA A 187 -2.44 -8.69 -12.18
CA ALA A 187 -2.89 -9.18 -13.48
C ALA A 187 -3.84 -10.39 -13.37
N VAL A 188 -3.51 -11.35 -12.50
CA VAL A 188 -4.39 -12.51 -12.25
C VAL A 188 -5.71 -12.08 -11.62
N LEU A 189 -5.65 -11.30 -10.53
CA LEU A 189 -6.85 -10.89 -9.80
C LEU A 189 -7.77 -9.99 -10.63
N THR A 190 -7.20 -9.11 -11.44
CA THR A 190 -7.97 -8.25 -12.35
C THR A 190 -8.66 -9.05 -13.45
N LEU A 191 -7.97 -10.01 -14.06
CA LEU A 191 -8.57 -10.91 -15.05
C LEU A 191 -9.75 -11.69 -14.46
N GLU A 192 -9.61 -12.23 -13.24
CA GLU A 192 -10.71 -12.91 -12.55
C GLU A 192 -11.91 -11.98 -12.32
N ILE A 193 -11.68 -10.71 -11.94
CA ILE A 193 -12.76 -9.72 -11.80
C ILE A 193 -13.42 -9.44 -13.16
N GLN A 194 -12.63 -9.26 -14.22
CA GLN A 194 -13.16 -8.99 -15.55
C GLN A 194 -14.05 -10.13 -16.04
N GLU A 195 -13.65 -11.39 -15.82
CA GLU A 195 -14.46 -12.57 -16.13
C GLU A 195 -15.78 -12.57 -15.36
N LEU A 196 -15.78 -12.20 -14.07
CA LEU A 196 -17.00 -12.08 -13.27
C LEU A 196 -17.96 -11.02 -13.82
N ILE A 197 -17.44 -9.85 -14.21
CA ILE A 197 -18.25 -8.77 -14.80
C ILE A 197 -18.81 -9.19 -16.16
N LEU A 198 -18.00 -9.83 -17.01
CA LEU A 198 -18.43 -10.31 -18.32
C LEU A 198 -19.42 -11.48 -18.23
N ALA A 199 -19.37 -12.29 -17.17
CA ALA A 199 -20.32 -13.36 -16.92
C ALA A 199 -21.66 -12.87 -16.32
N GLY A 200 -21.70 -11.69 -15.71
CA GLY A 200 -22.91 -11.14 -15.07
C GLY A 200 -24.04 -10.85 -16.05
N GLU A 201 -25.28 -11.01 -15.60
CA GLU A 201 -26.50 -10.70 -16.36
C GLU A 201 -26.94 -9.26 -16.10
N LEU A 202 -27.33 -8.54 -17.16
CA LEU A 202 -27.91 -7.20 -17.00
C LEU A 202 -29.34 -7.31 -16.44
N PRO A 203 -29.70 -6.48 -15.45
CA PRO A 203 -31.08 -6.40 -14.98
C PRO A 203 -32.05 -6.11 -16.14
N PRO A 204 -33.17 -6.85 -16.30
CA PRO A 204 -34.06 -6.69 -17.45
C PRO A 204 -34.65 -5.28 -17.60
N ASP A 205 -34.97 -4.63 -16.48
CA ASP A 205 -35.43 -3.25 -16.42
C ASP A 205 -34.38 -2.25 -16.89
N LEU A 206 -33.10 -2.48 -16.58
CA LEU A 206 -32.00 -1.67 -17.12
C LEU A 206 -31.87 -1.85 -18.65
N VAL A 207 -32.01 -3.07 -19.16
CA VAL A 207 -31.99 -3.32 -20.62
C VAL A 207 -33.15 -2.61 -21.31
N ASP A 208 -34.36 -2.68 -20.74
CA ASP A 208 -35.54 -1.99 -21.26
C ASP A 208 -35.36 -0.46 -21.27
N GLU A 209 -34.79 0.12 -20.21
CA GLU A 209 -34.45 1.55 -20.17
C GLU A 209 -33.39 1.91 -21.24
N MET A 210 -32.37 1.07 -21.43
CA MET A 210 -31.33 1.28 -22.45
C MET A 210 -31.91 1.33 -23.87
N GLU A 211 -32.83 0.42 -24.19
CA GLU A 211 -33.52 0.42 -25.48
C GLU A 211 -34.45 1.62 -25.66
N GLN A 212 -35.15 2.04 -24.60
CA GLN A 212 -35.99 3.25 -24.64
C GLN A 212 -35.15 4.50 -24.90
N ALA A 213 -34.04 4.66 -24.18
CA ALA A 213 -33.12 5.79 -24.37
C ALA A 213 -32.51 5.78 -25.77
N ARG A 214 -32.12 4.61 -26.29
CA ARG A 214 -31.64 4.47 -27.67
C ARG A 214 -32.70 4.92 -28.68
N CYS A 215 -33.94 4.43 -28.55
CA CYS A 215 -35.04 4.82 -29.45
C CYS A 215 -35.36 6.33 -29.34
N GLN A 216 -35.21 6.93 -28.16
CA GLN A 216 -35.53 8.33 -27.95
C GLN A 216 -34.45 9.29 -28.46
N TYR A 217 -33.17 8.97 -28.26
CA TYR A 217 -32.06 9.91 -28.51
C TYR A 217 -31.24 9.57 -29.76
N LEU A 218 -31.34 8.34 -30.28
CA LEU A 218 -30.49 7.76 -31.31
C LEU A 218 -31.29 6.91 -32.33
N GLU A 219 -32.54 7.28 -32.63
CA GLU A 219 -33.46 6.48 -33.46
C GLU A 219 -32.90 6.14 -34.85
N ASP A 220 -32.28 7.12 -35.50
CA ASP A 220 -31.76 7.01 -36.88
C ASP A 220 -30.33 6.45 -36.96
N GLU A 221 -29.72 6.14 -35.82
CA GLU A 221 -28.31 5.78 -35.71
C GLU A 221 -28.11 4.26 -35.76
N THR A 222 -27.07 3.82 -36.46
CA THR A 222 -26.78 2.38 -36.65
C THR A 222 -25.47 1.93 -36.00
N ILE A 223 -24.57 2.88 -35.75
CA ILE A 223 -23.25 2.64 -35.18
C ILE A 223 -23.01 3.67 -34.07
N LEU A 224 -22.58 3.19 -32.91
CA LEU A 224 -22.42 3.97 -31.69
C LEU A 224 -20.99 3.90 -31.16
N ALA A 225 -20.63 4.89 -30.35
CA ALA A 225 -19.46 4.87 -29.49
C ALA A 225 -19.91 4.71 -28.03
N VAL A 226 -19.34 3.72 -27.36
CA VAL A 226 -19.62 3.37 -25.96
C VAL A 226 -18.38 3.71 -25.14
N ARG A 227 -18.42 4.86 -24.46
CA ARG A 227 -17.26 5.47 -23.80
C ARG A 227 -17.38 5.36 -22.28
N SER A 228 -16.29 5.02 -21.60
CA SER A 228 -16.20 5.10 -20.15
C SER A 228 -16.40 6.54 -19.66
N SER A 229 -16.99 6.71 -18.49
CA SER A 229 -17.10 8.00 -17.79
C SER A 229 -17.15 7.74 -16.28
N ALA A 230 -16.03 7.37 -15.68
CA ALA A 230 -15.99 7.10 -14.24
C ALA A 230 -16.17 8.37 -13.40
N LEU A 231 -16.67 8.25 -12.16
CA LEU A 231 -16.95 9.42 -11.30
C LEU A 231 -15.71 10.29 -10.98
N ALA A 232 -14.53 9.67 -10.85
CA ALA A 232 -13.27 10.38 -10.62
C ALA A 232 -12.51 10.74 -11.91
N GLU A 233 -13.02 10.34 -13.08
CA GLU A 233 -12.45 10.68 -14.40
C GLU A 233 -12.61 12.19 -14.66
N ASP A 234 -11.64 12.82 -15.33
CA ASP A 234 -11.62 14.25 -15.68
C ASP A 234 -11.87 15.24 -14.52
N SER A 235 -11.41 14.88 -13.31
CA SER A 235 -11.36 15.76 -12.12
C SER A 235 -9.95 16.36 -11.93
N GLU A 236 -9.42 16.50 -10.71
CA GLU A 236 -7.97 16.75 -10.49
C GLU A 236 -7.08 15.61 -11.01
N ILE A 237 -7.68 14.51 -11.47
CA ILE A 237 -7.04 13.29 -11.97
C ILE A 237 -7.67 12.98 -13.34
N SER A 238 -6.87 12.95 -14.41
CA SER A 238 -7.45 12.91 -15.76
C SER A 238 -7.84 11.51 -16.24
N PHE A 239 -7.39 10.42 -15.57
CA PHE A 239 -7.68 9.02 -15.95
C PHE A 239 -7.51 8.72 -17.46
N ALA A 240 -6.75 9.55 -18.19
CA ALA A 240 -6.70 9.52 -19.63
C ALA A 240 -6.43 8.08 -20.08
N GLY A 241 -7.22 7.56 -21.03
CA GLY A 241 -7.05 6.25 -21.69
C GLY A 241 -6.85 5.02 -20.79
N GLN A 242 -7.17 5.08 -19.49
CA GLN A 242 -7.07 3.92 -18.59
C GLN A 242 -8.23 2.94 -18.80
N TYR A 243 -9.41 3.47 -19.08
CA TYR A 243 -10.61 2.69 -19.38
C TYR A 243 -10.80 2.50 -20.89
N ALA A 244 -11.41 1.38 -21.28
CA ALA A 244 -11.68 1.08 -22.67
C ALA A 244 -12.84 1.96 -23.18
N SER A 245 -12.67 2.55 -24.36
CA SER A 245 -13.77 3.09 -25.16
C SER A 245 -13.96 2.17 -26.35
N GLU A 246 -15.18 1.69 -26.55
CA GLU A 246 -15.55 0.78 -27.62
C GLU A 246 -16.16 1.60 -28.74
N LEU A 247 -15.48 1.66 -29.89
CA LEU A 247 -15.94 2.41 -31.06
C LEU A 247 -16.49 1.47 -32.12
N ASN A 248 -17.30 2.02 -33.03
CA ASN A 248 -17.93 1.28 -34.13
C ASN A 248 -18.81 0.12 -33.66
N ILE A 249 -19.59 0.33 -32.61
CA ILE A 249 -20.48 -0.68 -32.02
C ILE A 249 -21.83 -0.63 -32.71
N ALA A 250 -22.29 -1.76 -33.25
CA ALA A 250 -23.65 -1.85 -33.78
C ALA A 250 -24.66 -1.68 -32.65
N VAL A 251 -25.82 -1.09 -32.94
CA VAL A 251 -26.89 -0.86 -31.94
C VAL A 251 -27.28 -2.12 -31.18
N ASP A 252 -27.30 -3.28 -31.85
CA ASP A 252 -27.65 -4.57 -31.24
C ASP A 252 -26.58 -5.09 -30.25
N ASP A 253 -25.35 -4.56 -30.32
CA ASP A 253 -24.20 -5.00 -29.51
C ASP A 253 -23.92 -4.08 -28.30
N VAL A 254 -24.75 -3.05 -28.07
CA VAL A 254 -24.55 -2.04 -27.01
C VAL A 254 -24.50 -2.64 -25.61
N VAL A 255 -25.33 -3.64 -25.35
CA VAL A 255 -25.40 -4.39 -24.08
C VAL A 255 -24.05 -5.07 -23.79
N ASP A 256 -23.48 -5.74 -24.79
CA ASP A 256 -22.19 -6.42 -24.64
C ASP A 256 -21.04 -5.42 -24.55
N ALA A 257 -21.10 -4.32 -25.30
CA ALA A 257 -20.12 -3.24 -25.22
C ALA A 257 -20.14 -2.57 -23.83
N TYR A 258 -21.32 -2.33 -23.25
CA TYR A 258 -21.47 -1.80 -21.90
C TYR A 258 -20.75 -2.69 -20.87
N LYS A 259 -20.97 -4.02 -20.93
CA LYS A 259 -20.28 -4.97 -20.04
C LYS A 259 -18.77 -4.96 -20.23
N ARG A 260 -18.27 -4.84 -21.47
CA ARG A 260 -16.82 -4.69 -21.74
C ARG A 260 -16.26 -3.41 -21.14
N VAL A 261 -16.98 -2.29 -21.20
CA VAL A 261 -16.58 -1.03 -20.55
C VAL A 261 -16.55 -1.17 -19.02
N LEU A 262 -17.57 -1.82 -18.43
CA LEU A 262 -17.57 -2.12 -16.99
C LEU A 262 -16.37 -3.00 -16.59
N ALA A 263 -16.05 -4.04 -17.37
CA ALA A 263 -14.89 -4.88 -17.14
C ALA A 263 -13.57 -4.09 -17.33
N GLY A 264 -13.55 -3.12 -18.25
CA GLY A 264 -12.44 -2.20 -18.45
C GLY A 264 -12.05 -1.43 -17.19
N LYS A 265 -13.02 -1.19 -16.28
CA LYS A 265 -12.77 -0.61 -14.95
C LYS A 265 -11.69 -1.34 -14.16
N TYR A 266 -11.65 -2.65 -14.33
CA TYR A 266 -10.82 -3.56 -13.56
C TYR A 266 -9.58 -4.04 -14.33
N CYS A 267 -9.15 -3.37 -15.39
CA CYS A 267 -7.87 -3.71 -16.02
C CYS A 267 -6.68 -3.35 -15.11
N PRO A 268 -5.51 -4.04 -15.21
CA PRO A 268 -4.36 -3.84 -14.32
C PRO A 268 -3.94 -2.37 -14.20
N ARG A 269 -3.88 -1.65 -15.33
CA ARG A 269 -3.48 -0.24 -15.40
C ARG A 269 -4.44 0.68 -14.64
N ALA A 270 -5.75 0.48 -14.79
CA ALA A 270 -6.76 1.31 -14.15
C ALA A 270 -6.79 1.09 -12.63
N VAL A 271 -6.66 -0.18 -12.20
CA VAL A 271 -6.60 -0.51 -10.77
C VAL A 271 -5.31 0.02 -10.13
N SER A 272 -4.17 -0.14 -10.78
CA SER A 272 -2.90 0.39 -10.28
C SER A 272 -2.95 1.91 -10.14
N TYR A 273 -3.42 2.61 -11.18
CA TYR A 273 -3.57 4.07 -11.16
C TYR A 273 -4.50 4.53 -10.05
N ARG A 274 -5.63 3.84 -9.85
CA ARG A 274 -6.57 4.10 -8.77
C ARG A 274 -5.92 3.97 -7.39
N ILE A 275 -5.15 2.91 -7.16
CA ILE A 275 -4.44 2.67 -5.88
C ILE A 275 -3.40 3.77 -5.61
N VAL A 276 -2.56 4.07 -6.62
CA VAL A 276 -1.49 5.08 -6.50
C VAL A 276 -2.04 6.47 -6.16
N ASN A 277 -3.21 6.81 -6.71
CA ASN A 277 -3.87 8.10 -6.46
C ASN A 277 -4.80 8.11 -5.23
N GLY A 278 -4.81 7.06 -4.40
CA GLY A 278 -5.65 7.02 -3.20
C GLY A 278 -7.16 7.04 -3.50
N LEU A 279 -7.56 6.45 -4.62
CA LEU A 279 -8.96 6.35 -5.03
C LEU A 279 -9.55 4.98 -4.64
N THR A 280 -10.80 4.97 -4.21
CA THR A 280 -11.51 3.72 -3.88
C THR A 280 -12.24 3.13 -5.08
N ASP A 281 -12.61 1.84 -4.98
CA ASP A 281 -13.45 1.16 -5.99
C ASP A 281 -14.76 1.91 -6.24
N SER A 282 -15.34 2.52 -5.19
CA SER A 282 -16.56 3.33 -5.25
C SER A 282 -16.35 4.72 -5.83
N ASP A 283 -15.22 5.39 -5.54
CA ASP A 283 -14.88 6.71 -6.13
C ASP A 283 -14.75 6.64 -7.66
N THR A 284 -14.53 5.43 -8.19
CA THR A 284 -14.36 5.16 -9.61
C THR A 284 -15.54 4.42 -10.22
N ALA A 285 -16.73 4.47 -9.59
CA ALA A 285 -17.95 3.89 -10.16
C ALA A 285 -18.12 4.31 -11.62
N MET A 286 -18.44 3.34 -12.48
CA MET A 286 -18.39 3.53 -13.93
C MET A 286 -19.75 3.98 -14.43
N ALA A 287 -19.84 5.22 -14.93
CA ALA A 287 -20.89 5.59 -15.86
C ALA A 287 -20.40 5.34 -17.29
N VAL A 288 -21.33 5.24 -18.24
CA VAL A 288 -21.02 4.95 -19.64
C VAL A 288 -21.78 5.91 -20.54
N LEU A 289 -21.03 6.69 -21.32
CA LEU A 289 -21.55 7.64 -22.29
C LEU A 289 -21.80 6.93 -23.62
N ILE A 290 -23.02 7.06 -24.14
CA ILE A 290 -23.44 6.53 -25.43
C ILE A 290 -23.72 7.69 -26.37
N ILE A 291 -22.97 7.77 -27.47
CA ILE A 291 -23.10 8.79 -28.52
C ILE A 291 -23.04 8.11 -29.90
N PRO A 292 -23.58 8.71 -30.97
CA PRO A 292 -23.44 8.17 -32.31
C PRO A 292 -21.99 8.21 -32.77
N MET A 293 -21.64 7.27 -33.63
CA MET A 293 -20.34 7.27 -34.26
C MET A 293 -20.30 8.28 -35.41
N ILE A 294 -19.43 9.27 -35.32
CA ILE A 294 -19.25 10.26 -36.39
C ILE A 294 -18.41 9.64 -37.51
N ASP A 295 -18.95 9.64 -38.73
CA ASP A 295 -18.20 9.34 -39.97
C ASP A 295 -17.25 10.50 -40.27
N ALA A 296 -16.12 10.50 -39.55
CA ALA A 296 -15.19 11.61 -39.54
C ALA A 296 -14.29 11.59 -40.79
N ARG A 297 -14.26 12.71 -41.51
CA ARG A 297 -13.23 12.97 -42.53
C ARG A 297 -11.88 13.31 -41.89
N SER A 298 -11.93 14.02 -40.76
CA SER A 298 -10.76 14.41 -39.97
C SER A 298 -11.16 14.54 -38.51
N ALA A 299 -10.28 14.17 -37.59
CA ALA A 299 -10.50 14.29 -36.17
C ALA A 299 -9.21 14.69 -35.46
N GLY A 300 -9.33 15.15 -34.22
CA GLY A 300 -8.18 15.73 -33.55
C GLY A 300 -8.42 16.15 -32.10
N VAL A 301 -7.41 16.83 -31.57
CA VAL A 301 -7.41 17.42 -30.23
C VAL A 301 -7.06 18.90 -30.31
N ILE A 302 -7.68 19.72 -29.48
CA ILE A 302 -7.33 21.13 -29.27
C ILE A 302 -6.89 21.31 -27.83
N TYR A 303 -5.72 21.93 -27.64
CA TYR A 303 -5.32 22.50 -26.36
C TYR A 303 -5.56 24.00 -26.38
N SER A 304 -6.41 24.50 -25.49
CA SER A 304 -6.72 25.93 -25.41
C SER A 304 -5.50 26.77 -24.99
N ILE A 305 -4.50 26.13 -24.39
CA ILE A 305 -3.13 26.60 -24.22
C ILE A 305 -2.18 25.55 -24.82
N ASP A 306 -1.43 25.93 -25.84
CA ASP A 306 -0.47 25.08 -26.54
C ASP A 306 0.69 24.71 -25.59
N PRO A 307 0.83 23.43 -25.18
CA PRO A 307 1.89 23.01 -24.26
C PRO A 307 3.30 23.10 -24.88
N ASP A 308 3.40 23.24 -26.20
CA ASP A 308 4.67 23.24 -26.94
C ASP A 308 5.29 24.64 -27.00
N CYS A 309 4.48 25.68 -26.79
CA CYS A 309 4.89 27.06 -26.89
C CYS A 309 5.25 27.63 -25.51
N LEU A 310 6.46 27.31 -25.03
CA LEU A 310 7.05 27.73 -23.75
C LEU A 310 7.07 29.25 -23.45
N ASN A 311 6.64 30.11 -24.37
CA ASN A 311 6.67 31.57 -24.24
C ASN A 311 5.54 32.30 -24.99
N ARG A 312 4.50 31.60 -25.48
CA ARG A 312 3.43 32.25 -26.27
C ARG A 312 2.04 31.79 -25.86
N ASP A 313 1.20 32.78 -25.56
CA ASP A 313 -0.24 32.66 -25.35
C ASP A 313 -0.94 32.20 -26.65
N SER A 314 -0.96 30.89 -26.89
CA SER A 314 -1.36 30.27 -28.15
C SER A 314 -2.20 29.02 -27.95
N ILE A 315 -3.01 28.66 -28.95
CA ILE A 315 -3.88 27.47 -29.02
C ILE A 315 -3.20 26.47 -29.94
N GLY A 316 -3.10 25.21 -29.52
CA GLY A 316 -2.56 24.12 -30.33
C GLY A 316 -3.69 23.23 -30.85
N ILE A 317 -3.82 23.11 -32.17
CA ILE A 317 -4.79 22.21 -32.84
C ILE A 317 -4.02 21.09 -33.53
N TYR A 318 -4.34 19.85 -33.19
CA TYR A 318 -3.73 18.64 -33.73
C TYR A 318 -4.79 17.88 -34.51
N GLY A 319 -4.46 17.38 -35.70
CA GLY A 319 -5.40 16.67 -36.56
C GLY A 319 -4.81 15.45 -37.27
N VAL A 320 -5.66 14.45 -37.47
CA VAL A 320 -5.40 13.24 -38.28
C VAL A 320 -6.54 13.05 -39.29
N SER A 321 -6.22 12.40 -40.42
CA SER A 321 -7.22 11.97 -41.39
C SER A 321 -8.04 10.79 -40.84
N GLY A 322 -9.36 10.83 -40.97
CA GLY A 322 -10.25 9.79 -40.45
C GLY A 322 -10.50 9.89 -38.94
N LEU A 323 -10.61 8.72 -38.28
CA LEU A 323 -10.91 8.63 -36.84
C LEU A 323 -9.72 9.05 -35.96
N GLY A 324 -10.02 9.68 -34.83
CA GLY A 324 -9.02 10.19 -33.87
C GLY A 324 -8.25 9.14 -33.08
N ASN A 325 -8.57 7.84 -33.18
CA ASN A 325 -7.91 6.79 -32.40
C ASN A 325 -6.40 6.76 -32.60
N SER A 326 -5.96 6.96 -33.84
CA SER A 326 -4.53 6.93 -34.23
C SER A 326 -3.72 8.09 -33.61
N LEU A 327 -4.40 9.16 -33.20
CA LEU A 327 -3.81 10.27 -32.46
C LEU A 327 -3.64 9.90 -30.99
N VAL A 328 -4.68 9.31 -30.39
CA VAL A 328 -4.72 8.94 -28.97
C VAL A 328 -3.72 7.82 -28.68
N ASP A 329 -3.64 6.79 -29.52
CA ASP A 329 -2.73 5.65 -29.34
C ASP A 329 -1.27 5.94 -29.75
N GLY A 330 -0.99 7.10 -30.35
CA GLY A 330 0.33 7.55 -30.78
C GLY A 330 0.87 6.87 -32.04
N SER A 331 0.04 6.14 -32.78
CA SER A 331 0.46 5.40 -33.99
C SER A 331 0.77 6.30 -35.20
N VAL A 332 0.28 7.54 -35.20
CA VAL A 332 0.48 8.52 -36.28
C VAL A 332 1.02 9.84 -35.73
N VAL A 333 1.94 10.47 -36.47
CA VAL A 333 2.38 11.84 -36.20
C VAL A 333 1.29 12.80 -36.69
N PRO A 334 0.62 13.56 -35.80
CA PRO A 334 -0.44 14.45 -36.22
C PRO A 334 0.09 15.71 -36.90
N ALA A 335 -0.73 16.26 -37.80
CA ALA A 335 -0.52 17.61 -38.31
C ALA A 335 -0.91 18.62 -37.22
N LYS A 336 -0.13 19.69 -37.07
CA LYS A 336 -0.31 20.71 -36.02
C LYS A 336 -0.51 22.10 -36.60
N ALA A 337 -1.49 22.82 -36.08
CA ALA A 337 -1.65 24.27 -36.27
C ALA A 337 -1.62 25.00 -34.93
N SER A 338 -0.93 26.15 -34.89
CA SER A 338 -0.91 27.04 -33.72
C SER A 338 -1.57 28.37 -34.06
N LEU A 339 -2.47 28.83 -33.18
CA LEU A 339 -3.21 30.09 -33.34
C LEU A 339 -3.00 31.01 -32.13
N HIS A 340 -3.03 32.33 -32.37
CA HIS A 340 -3.01 33.33 -31.31
C HIS A 340 -4.31 33.33 -30.50
N ARG A 341 -4.22 33.56 -29.18
CA ARG A 341 -5.35 33.65 -28.23
C ARG A 341 -6.02 35.03 -28.23
N GLU A 342 -6.47 35.48 -29.39
CA GLU A 342 -7.22 36.74 -29.54
C GLU A 342 -8.73 36.48 -29.72
N GLN A 343 -9.58 37.51 -29.54
CA GLN A 343 -11.04 37.41 -29.82
C GLN A 343 -11.35 36.86 -31.22
N THR A 344 -10.47 37.11 -32.19
CA THR A 344 -10.48 36.42 -33.47
C THR A 344 -9.13 35.72 -33.63
N PRO A 345 -9.05 34.41 -33.36
CA PRO A 345 -7.81 33.65 -33.50
C PRO A 345 -7.22 33.81 -34.90
N ARG A 346 -5.90 33.94 -34.97
CA ARG A 346 -5.15 34.04 -36.22
C ARG A 346 -4.00 33.06 -36.20
N LEU A 347 -3.70 32.47 -37.36
CA LEU A 347 -2.59 31.57 -37.51
C LEU A 347 -1.26 32.29 -37.21
N VAL A 348 -0.35 31.64 -36.47
CA VAL A 348 0.95 32.22 -36.05
C VAL A 348 1.99 32.25 -37.21
N SER A 349 1.65 31.70 -38.38
CA SER A 349 2.45 31.47 -39.62
C SER A 349 3.37 30.24 -39.64
N GLU A 350 3.48 29.63 -40.84
CA GLU A 350 3.96 28.29 -41.24
C GLU A 350 3.89 27.17 -40.18
N CYS A 351 2.73 26.52 -40.15
CA CYS A 351 2.56 25.17 -39.61
C CYS A 351 3.51 24.21 -40.35
N ALA A 352 4.53 23.72 -39.66
CA ALA A 352 5.42 22.71 -40.23
C ALA A 352 4.72 21.34 -40.24
N PHE A 353 4.75 20.70 -41.42
CA PHE A 353 4.39 19.31 -41.73
C PHE A 353 2.89 18.96 -41.88
N ASP A 354 2.57 18.65 -43.15
CA ASP A 354 1.44 17.91 -43.73
C ASP A 354 0.00 18.49 -43.58
N SER A 355 -0.37 19.37 -44.51
CA SER A 355 -1.66 20.07 -44.57
C SER A 355 -2.86 19.19 -44.94
N ALA A 356 -2.68 17.90 -45.24
CA ALA A 356 -3.78 17.03 -45.68
C ALA A 356 -4.70 16.56 -44.54
N SER A 357 -4.22 16.56 -43.30
CA SER A 357 -4.94 16.05 -42.12
C SER A 357 -5.58 17.14 -41.24
N LEU A 358 -5.28 18.42 -41.51
CA LEU A 358 -5.93 19.56 -40.86
C LEU A 358 -7.04 20.12 -41.74
N PRO A 359 -8.11 20.69 -41.14
CA PRO A 359 -9.13 21.37 -41.90
C PRO A 359 -8.63 22.72 -42.43
N ASP A 360 -9.44 23.38 -43.27
CA ASP A 360 -9.09 24.68 -43.81
C ASP A 360 -8.92 25.77 -42.73
N GLU A 361 -8.28 26.88 -43.10
CA GLU A 361 -8.00 27.97 -42.15
C GLU A 361 -9.27 28.52 -41.48
N LYS A 362 -10.39 28.58 -42.22
CA LYS A 362 -11.66 29.06 -41.67
C LYS A 362 -12.13 28.15 -40.53
N MET A 363 -12.09 26.84 -40.73
CA MET A 363 -12.46 25.85 -39.73
C MET A 363 -11.48 25.82 -38.55
N LEU A 364 -10.17 25.99 -38.79
CA LEU A 364 -9.18 26.12 -37.70
C LEU A 364 -9.49 27.31 -36.77
N VAL A 365 -9.92 28.44 -37.35
CA VAL A 365 -10.36 29.61 -36.56
C VAL A 365 -11.65 29.33 -35.78
N GLU A 366 -12.59 28.58 -36.36
CA GLU A 366 -13.83 28.17 -35.68
C GLU A 366 -13.53 27.23 -34.49
N LEU A 367 -12.68 26.23 -34.68
CA LEU A 367 -12.21 25.33 -33.62
C LEU A 367 -11.49 26.10 -32.49
N ALA A 368 -10.62 27.04 -32.84
CA ALA A 368 -9.93 27.88 -31.87
C ALA A 368 -10.89 28.78 -31.06
N ARG A 369 -11.91 29.37 -31.72
CA ARG A 369 -12.95 30.13 -31.01
C ARG A 369 -13.75 29.24 -30.05
N CYS A 370 -14.05 28.02 -30.47
CA CYS A 370 -14.74 27.05 -29.62
C CYS A 370 -13.89 26.73 -28.38
N ALA A 371 -12.60 26.45 -28.54
CA ALA A 371 -11.71 26.15 -27.42
C ALA A 371 -11.58 27.31 -26.41
N LEU A 372 -11.47 28.56 -26.88
CA LEU A 372 -11.46 29.73 -25.99
C LEU A 372 -12.76 29.90 -25.22
N ARG A 373 -13.90 29.64 -25.88
CA ARG A 373 -15.22 29.71 -25.25
C ARG A 373 -15.41 28.61 -24.20
N LEU A 374 -14.91 27.41 -24.47
CA LEU A 374 -14.90 26.32 -23.50
C LEU A 374 -14.00 26.65 -22.30
N GLU A 375 -12.80 27.19 -22.54
CA GLU A 375 -11.92 27.66 -21.47
C GLU A 375 -12.58 28.74 -20.60
N GLU A 376 -13.24 29.74 -21.21
CA GLU A 376 -13.96 30.78 -20.48
C GLU A 376 -15.11 30.18 -19.63
N TYR A 377 -15.84 29.20 -20.18
CA TYR A 377 -16.94 28.55 -19.50
C TYR A 377 -16.49 27.68 -18.31
N PHE A 378 -15.43 26.89 -18.49
CA PHE A 378 -14.89 26.01 -17.43
C PHE A 378 -13.96 26.74 -16.46
N GLY A 379 -13.51 27.95 -16.79
CA GLY A 379 -12.64 28.76 -15.95
C GLY A 379 -11.20 28.27 -15.86
N CYS A 380 -10.80 27.29 -16.69
CA CYS A 380 -9.46 26.75 -16.75
C CYS A 380 -9.13 26.28 -18.18
N PRO A 381 -7.84 26.17 -18.56
CA PRO A 381 -7.41 25.66 -19.85
C PRO A 381 -8.02 24.28 -20.14
N GLN A 382 -8.33 24.00 -21.41
CA GLN A 382 -9.05 22.79 -21.83
C GLN A 382 -8.25 21.95 -22.83
N ASP A 383 -8.43 20.64 -22.69
CA ASP A 383 -8.12 19.60 -23.67
C ASP A 383 -9.44 19.11 -24.29
N VAL A 384 -9.60 19.31 -25.60
CA VAL A 384 -10.86 19.15 -26.33
C VAL A 384 -10.68 18.18 -27.49
N GLU A 385 -11.46 17.09 -27.52
CA GLU A 385 -11.53 16.20 -28.67
C GLU A 385 -12.59 16.67 -29.67
N TRP A 386 -12.25 16.69 -30.96
CA TRP A 386 -13.14 17.12 -32.03
C TRP A 386 -13.11 16.16 -33.22
N ALA A 387 -14.21 16.15 -33.98
CA ALA A 387 -14.30 15.49 -35.28
C ALA A 387 -15.02 16.38 -36.29
N ILE A 388 -14.67 16.24 -37.56
CA ILE A 388 -15.40 16.85 -38.67
C ILE A 388 -15.96 15.73 -39.52
N ASP A 389 -17.27 15.77 -39.75
CA ASP A 389 -17.95 14.75 -40.55
C ASP A 389 -17.72 14.93 -42.07
N GLN A 390 -18.25 14.00 -42.87
CA GLN A 390 -18.20 14.09 -44.34
C GLN A 390 -18.92 15.34 -44.89
N GLY A 391 -19.91 15.87 -44.17
CA GLY A 391 -20.64 17.09 -44.51
C GLY A 391 -19.83 18.38 -44.27
N GLY A 392 -18.76 18.29 -43.47
CA GLY A 392 -17.89 19.40 -43.11
C GLY A 392 -18.31 20.14 -41.84
N GLU A 393 -19.28 19.62 -41.09
CA GLU A 393 -19.66 20.15 -39.78
C GLU A 393 -18.71 19.58 -38.71
N PHE A 394 -18.27 20.43 -37.79
CA PHE A 394 -17.44 19.99 -36.66
C PHE A 394 -18.32 19.62 -35.46
N HIS A 395 -17.84 18.66 -34.67
CA HIS A 395 -18.50 18.12 -33.49
C HIS A 395 -17.49 18.05 -32.34
N ILE A 396 -17.89 18.49 -31.15
CA ILE A 396 -17.12 18.28 -29.92
C ILE A 396 -17.48 16.93 -29.34
N LEU A 397 -16.48 16.08 -29.11
CA LEU A 397 -16.65 14.72 -28.63
C LEU A 397 -16.28 14.56 -27.15
N GLN A 398 -15.43 15.44 -26.64
CA GLN A 398 -14.99 15.46 -25.23
C GLN A 398 -14.37 16.82 -24.89
N THR A 399 -14.45 17.23 -23.63
CA THR A 399 -13.66 18.33 -23.08
C THR A 399 -13.29 18.01 -21.63
N ARG A 400 -12.10 18.44 -21.22
CA ARG A 400 -11.62 18.29 -19.85
C ARG A 400 -10.57 19.35 -19.50
N PRO A 401 -10.37 19.65 -18.20
CA PRO A 401 -9.29 20.51 -17.76
C PRO A 401 -7.92 20.02 -18.27
N LEU A 402 -7.17 20.92 -18.90
CA LEU A 402 -5.78 20.69 -19.25
C LEU A 402 -4.94 20.91 -17.99
N GLN A 403 -4.35 19.83 -17.46
CA GLN A 403 -3.40 19.96 -16.36
C GLN A 403 -2.16 20.73 -16.84
N GLN A 404 -1.96 21.91 -16.25
CA GLN A 404 -0.75 22.68 -16.46
C GLN A 404 0.35 22.06 -15.58
N GLU A 405 1.54 21.84 -16.15
CA GLU A 405 2.72 21.65 -15.33
C GLU A 405 2.80 22.87 -14.40
N HIS A 406 2.89 22.64 -13.09
CA HIS A 406 3.26 23.73 -12.20
C HIS A 406 4.65 24.15 -12.64
N ASP A 407 4.71 25.24 -13.43
CA ASP A 407 5.93 26.00 -13.64
C ASP A 407 6.39 26.40 -12.24
N VAL A 408 7.28 25.59 -11.67
CA VAL A 408 8.17 26.04 -10.61
C VAL A 408 8.97 27.15 -11.27
N ALA A 409 8.45 28.38 -11.13
CA ALA A 409 8.87 29.61 -11.79
C ALA A 409 10.28 29.49 -12.31
N THR A 410 10.45 29.40 -13.64
CA THR A 410 11.73 29.30 -14.37
C THR A 410 12.89 29.85 -13.54
N VAL A 411 13.48 28.99 -12.72
CA VAL A 411 14.73 29.31 -12.05
C VAL A 411 15.72 29.18 -13.19
N THR A 412 16.27 30.30 -13.65
CA THR A 412 17.39 30.28 -14.59
C THR A 412 18.56 29.62 -13.87
N HIS A 413 18.68 28.32 -14.02
CA HIS A 413 19.82 27.57 -13.52
C HIS A 413 21.04 27.90 -14.39
N GLY A 414 22.22 27.93 -13.77
CA GLY A 414 23.47 28.10 -14.52
C GLY A 414 23.67 26.96 -15.54
N PRO A 415 24.52 27.15 -16.56
CA PRO A 415 24.77 26.11 -17.55
C PRO A 415 25.27 24.82 -16.89
N ILE A 416 24.64 23.69 -17.24
CA ILE A 416 25.06 22.36 -16.78
C ILE A 416 26.48 22.11 -17.32
N PRO A 417 27.47 21.76 -16.46
CA PRO A 417 28.86 21.58 -16.89
C PRO A 417 29.08 20.37 -17.83
N ALA A 418 28.09 19.47 -17.91
CA ALA A 418 28.13 18.27 -18.75
C ALA A 418 27.75 18.58 -20.19
N VAL A 419 28.43 17.93 -21.14
CA VAL A 419 28.11 18.01 -22.57
C VAL A 419 27.00 16.99 -22.88
N PRO A 420 25.89 17.39 -23.52
CA PRO A 420 24.83 16.46 -23.88
C PRO A 420 25.31 15.44 -24.92
N TYR A 421 24.94 14.17 -24.71
CA TYR A 421 25.16 13.07 -25.66
C TYR A 421 24.22 13.19 -26.87
N ILE A 422 22.98 13.64 -26.62
CA ILE A 422 22.01 14.08 -27.64
C ILE A 422 21.38 15.38 -27.16
N ASP A 423 21.13 16.31 -28.07
CA ASP A 423 20.47 17.57 -27.81
C ASP A 423 19.39 17.84 -28.89
N GLY A 424 18.39 18.66 -28.56
CA GLY A 424 17.34 19.08 -29.48
C GLY A 424 16.26 18.04 -29.78
N LEU A 425 16.01 17.09 -28.86
CA LEU A 425 14.86 16.19 -28.96
C LEU A 425 13.55 16.93 -28.64
N GLU A 426 12.46 16.52 -29.28
CA GLU A 426 11.14 17.08 -29.00
C GLU A 426 10.66 16.61 -27.62
N ARG A 427 10.35 17.55 -26.74
CA ARG A 427 9.91 17.25 -25.38
C ARG A 427 8.45 16.79 -25.37
N ALA A 428 8.15 15.55 -25.02
CA ALA A 428 6.78 15.10 -24.76
C ALA A 428 6.28 15.44 -23.34
N SER A 429 7.16 15.30 -22.34
CA SER A 429 6.90 15.56 -20.91
C SER A 429 8.18 16.06 -20.23
N ALA A 430 8.04 17.06 -19.34
CA ALA A 430 9.14 17.64 -18.57
C ALA A 430 9.63 16.72 -17.43
N GLY A 431 10.74 17.11 -16.77
CA GLY A 431 11.34 16.39 -15.64
C GLY A 431 12.78 15.94 -15.92
N ALA A 432 13.38 15.19 -14.99
CA ALA A 432 14.65 14.51 -15.25
C ALA A 432 14.69 13.14 -14.59
N GLY A 433 15.40 12.21 -15.22
CA GLY A 433 15.52 10.85 -14.72
C GLY A 433 16.77 10.17 -15.24
N CYS A 434 17.39 9.35 -14.40
CA CYS A 434 18.57 8.55 -14.77
C CYS A 434 18.25 7.08 -14.64
N GLY A 435 18.76 6.27 -15.56
CA GLY A 435 18.61 4.82 -15.49
C GLY A 435 19.32 4.11 -16.63
N GLU A 436 19.37 2.79 -16.54
CA GLU A 436 19.89 1.97 -17.62
C GLU A 436 18.90 1.92 -18.79
N ILE A 437 19.42 1.99 -20.01
CA ILE A 437 18.63 1.88 -21.24
C ILE A 437 18.01 0.50 -21.36
N TYR A 438 16.69 0.46 -21.52
CA TYR A 438 15.92 -0.73 -21.84
C TYR A 438 15.13 -0.54 -23.14
N PHE A 439 15.38 -1.38 -24.15
CA PHE A 439 14.62 -1.34 -25.39
C PHE A 439 13.26 -2.04 -25.24
N ALA A 440 12.17 -1.27 -25.35
CA ALA A 440 10.80 -1.77 -25.28
C ALA A 440 10.11 -1.65 -26.65
N ARG A 441 10.46 -2.54 -27.59
CA ARG A 441 9.98 -2.49 -28.98
C ARG A 441 8.68 -3.28 -29.15
N THR A 442 8.61 -4.41 -28.46
CA THR A 442 7.52 -5.39 -28.52
C THR A 442 6.73 -5.43 -27.21
N GLY A 443 5.53 -6.04 -27.24
CA GLY A 443 4.71 -6.22 -26.04
C GLY A 443 5.37 -7.12 -24.99
N GLU A 444 6.15 -8.13 -25.40
CA GLU A 444 6.88 -9.01 -24.49
C GLU A 444 8.02 -8.29 -23.76
N GLU A 445 8.72 -7.38 -24.44
CA GLU A 445 9.75 -6.54 -23.83
C GLU A 445 9.12 -5.53 -22.86
N ILE A 446 8.00 -4.91 -23.25
CA ILE A 446 7.24 -4.02 -22.35
C ILE A 446 6.85 -4.78 -21.07
N ALA A 447 6.40 -6.03 -21.18
CA ALA A 447 6.03 -6.84 -20.02
C ALA A 447 7.19 -7.14 -19.05
N ARG A 448 8.45 -6.93 -19.46
CA ARG A 448 9.67 -7.24 -18.69
C ARG A 448 10.51 -5.99 -18.36
N ILE A 449 9.89 -4.81 -18.39
CA ILE A 449 10.55 -3.55 -18.05
C ILE A 449 11.11 -3.62 -16.61
N PRO A 450 12.44 -3.47 -16.43
CA PRO A 450 13.08 -3.41 -15.12
C PRO A 450 12.74 -2.11 -14.37
N GLU A 451 12.91 -2.13 -13.06
CA GLU A 451 12.73 -0.95 -12.22
C GLU A 451 13.89 0.05 -12.36
N GLY A 452 13.56 1.35 -12.38
CA GLY A 452 14.52 2.44 -12.45
C GLY A 452 15.18 2.62 -13.83
N CYS A 453 14.60 2.06 -14.89
CA CYS A 453 15.20 2.11 -16.23
C CYS A 453 14.80 3.35 -17.05
N VAL A 454 15.56 3.63 -18.11
CA VAL A 454 15.19 4.59 -19.16
C VAL A 454 14.76 3.80 -20.39
N ILE A 455 13.52 3.97 -20.83
CA ILE A 455 12.96 3.19 -21.94
C ILE A 455 13.32 3.83 -23.28
N ILE A 456 13.69 2.99 -24.25
CA ILE A 456 13.70 3.36 -25.67
C ILE A 456 12.63 2.56 -26.42
N THR A 457 11.72 3.26 -27.09
CA THR A 457 10.61 2.62 -27.82
C THR A 457 10.37 3.25 -29.20
N PRO A 458 9.82 2.52 -30.19
CA PRO A 458 9.49 3.10 -31.49
C PRO A 458 8.37 4.16 -31.42
N THR A 459 7.37 3.96 -30.55
CA THR A 459 6.25 4.88 -30.35
C THR A 459 5.77 4.83 -28.91
N LEU A 460 5.13 5.92 -28.44
CA LEU A 460 4.60 6.08 -27.09
C LEU A 460 3.33 5.25 -26.84
N LYS A 461 3.50 3.92 -26.79
CA LYS A 461 2.39 2.97 -26.61
C LYS A 461 1.70 3.12 -25.24
N PRO A 462 0.36 3.08 -25.16
CA PRO A 462 -0.38 3.09 -23.89
C PRO A 462 0.02 1.99 -22.89
N ALA A 463 0.53 0.85 -23.37
CA ALA A 463 0.95 -0.27 -22.53
C ALA A 463 2.09 0.08 -21.54
N LEU A 464 2.91 1.09 -21.87
CA LEU A 464 3.99 1.58 -21.01
C LEU A 464 3.49 2.14 -19.67
N LEU A 465 2.22 2.58 -19.60
CA LEU A 465 1.65 3.14 -18.37
C LEU A 465 1.57 2.13 -17.21
N THR A 466 1.49 0.84 -17.52
CA THR A 466 1.56 -0.24 -16.53
C THR A 466 2.86 -0.19 -15.71
N PHE A 467 3.90 0.45 -16.27
CA PHE A 467 5.24 0.53 -15.72
C PHE A 467 5.62 1.95 -15.29
N ALA A 468 4.72 2.93 -15.41
CA ALA A 468 5.03 4.34 -15.19
C ALA A 468 5.68 4.61 -13.83
N GLY A 469 5.23 3.96 -12.76
CA GLY A 469 5.83 4.09 -11.42
C GLY A 469 7.24 3.50 -11.25
N ASN A 470 7.78 2.82 -12.27
CA ASN A 470 9.09 2.15 -12.22
C ASN A 470 10.03 2.61 -13.33
N ILE A 471 9.61 3.59 -14.15
CA ILE A 471 10.41 4.11 -15.25
C ILE A 471 10.92 5.49 -14.85
N ASN A 472 12.22 5.71 -15.04
CA ASN A 472 12.83 7.00 -14.73
C ASN A 472 12.75 7.97 -15.91
N ALA A 473 12.69 7.49 -17.15
CA ALA A 473 12.43 8.31 -18.34
C ALA A 473 12.02 7.48 -19.57
N VAL A 474 11.43 8.12 -20.58
CA VAL A 474 11.12 7.49 -21.87
C VAL A 474 11.68 8.30 -23.05
N LEU A 475 12.34 7.60 -23.96
CA LEU A 475 12.79 8.11 -25.26
C LEU A 475 12.04 7.36 -26.36
N SER A 476 11.39 8.09 -27.27
CA SER A 476 10.61 7.48 -28.35
C SER A 476 11.05 7.96 -29.73
N ALA A 477 11.00 7.07 -30.73
CA ALA A 477 11.31 7.44 -32.12
C ALA A 477 10.25 8.36 -32.72
N THR A 478 8.98 8.04 -32.43
CA THR A 478 7.79 8.75 -32.89
C THR A 478 6.81 8.93 -31.73
N GLY A 479 5.91 9.87 -31.85
CA GLY A 479 4.98 10.24 -30.80
C GLY A 479 4.75 11.75 -30.83
N SER A 480 3.74 12.20 -30.10
CA SER A 480 3.45 13.64 -30.00
C SER A 480 3.21 14.00 -28.54
N ARG A 481 3.33 15.29 -28.21
CA ARG A 481 2.88 15.84 -26.92
C ARG A 481 1.39 15.60 -26.67
N ALA A 482 0.61 15.47 -27.75
CA ALA A 482 -0.81 15.14 -27.70
C ALA A 482 -1.11 13.66 -27.46
N SER A 483 -0.09 12.79 -27.49
CA SER A 483 -0.29 11.36 -27.28
C SER A 483 -0.73 11.03 -25.85
N HIS A 484 -1.44 9.92 -25.71
CA HIS A 484 -1.99 9.46 -24.44
C HIS A 484 -0.93 9.29 -23.36
N PHE A 485 0.16 8.59 -23.67
CA PHE A 485 1.25 8.37 -22.72
C PHE A 485 1.94 9.67 -22.30
N ALA A 486 2.15 10.61 -23.23
CA ALA A 486 2.77 11.91 -22.93
C ALA A 486 1.94 12.73 -21.93
N SER A 487 0.61 12.64 -21.98
CA SER A 487 -0.26 13.31 -21.02
C SER A 487 -0.13 12.73 -19.61
N VAL A 488 -0.18 11.40 -19.47
CA VAL A 488 -0.05 10.76 -18.14
C VAL A 488 1.38 10.89 -17.59
N ALA A 489 2.39 10.84 -18.45
CA ALA A 489 3.78 11.05 -18.03
C ALA A 489 3.97 12.42 -17.37
N ARG A 490 3.28 13.48 -17.86
CA ARG A 490 3.29 14.81 -17.24
C ARG A 490 2.68 14.81 -15.84
N GLU A 491 1.56 14.11 -15.65
CA GLU A 491 0.93 13.98 -14.33
C GLU A 491 1.84 13.29 -13.32
N MET A 492 2.64 12.33 -13.79
CA MET A 492 3.54 11.53 -12.96
C MET A 492 4.96 12.11 -12.86
N GLY A 493 5.24 13.23 -13.52
CA GLY A 493 6.58 13.84 -13.57
C GLY A 493 7.64 12.98 -14.27
N ILE A 494 7.23 12.06 -15.14
CA ILE A 494 8.15 11.21 -15.90
C ILE A 494 8.61 11.99 -17.14
N PRO A 495 9.92 12.21 -17.33
CA PRO A 495 10.42 12.89 -18.52
C PRO A 495 10.28 12.00 -19.76
N VAL A 496 9.77 12.60 -20.84
CA VAL A 496 9.58 11.92 -22.12
C VAL A 496 10.11 12.79 -23.25
N LEU A 497 11.02 12.25 -24.07
CA LEU A 497 11.55 12.90 -25.26
C LEU A 497 11.26 12.06 -26.51
N VAL A 498 11.02 12.74 -27.63
CA VAL A 498 10.69 12.15 -28.94
C VAL A 498 11.70 12.63 -29.98
N GLY A 499 12.22 11.71 -30.79
CA GLY A 499 13.13 12.01 -31.89
C GLY A 499 14.00 10.81 -32.27
N ASP A 500 15.08 11.06 -33.01
CA ASP A 500 15.96 9.99 -33.51
C ASP A 500 16.83 9.37 -32.40
N VAL A 501 16.30 8.36 -31.70
CA VAL A 501 16.95 7.73 -30.53
C VAL A 501 17.21 6.22 -30.69
N MET A 502 16.54 5.55 -31.63
CA MET A 502 16.46 4.06 -31.66
C MET A 502 17.79 3.35 -31.86
N GLU A 503 18.72 3.96 -32.59
CA GLU A 503 20.02 3.37 -32.94
C GLU A 503 21.20 4.02 -32.20
N ARG A 504 20.92 4.98 -31.31
CA ARG A 504 21.96 5.81 -30.68
C ARG A 504 22.45 5.27 -29.34
N PHE A 505 21.82 4.23 -28.80
CA PHE A 505 22.11 3.71 -27.47
C PHE A 505 22.30 2.18 -27.47
N LYS A 506 22.88 1.67 -26.39
CA LYS A 506 23.05 0.23 -26.14
C LYS A 506 22.22 -0.21 -24.93
N GLN A 507 21.74 -1.46 -24.96
CA GLN A 507 21.03 -2.06 -23.81
C GLN A 507 21.94 -2.01 -22.56
N GLY A 508 21.38 -1.58 -21.42
CA GLY A 508 22.11 -1.47 -20.15
C GLY A 508 23.00 -0.22 -20.04
N GLN A 509 23.02 0.64 -21.06
CA GLN A 509 23.79 1.90 -20.99
C GLN A 509 23.14 2.84 -19.98
N LEU A 510 23.90 3.34 -19.00
CA LEU A 510 23.39 4.31 -18.03
C LEU A 510 23.33 5.71 -18.67
N VAL A 511 22.18 6.36 -18.62
CA VAL A 511 21.96 7.70 -19.17
C VAL A 511 21.09 8.56 -18.25
N THR A 512 21.20 9.88 -18.39
CA THR A 512 20.29 10.85 -17.77
C THR A 512 19.50 11.56 -18.86
N VAL A 513 18.18 11.60 -18.71
CA VAL A 513 17.27 12.32 -19.61
C VAL A 513 16.88 13.64 -18.95
N ASP A 514 17.13 14.74 -19.65
CA ASP A 514 16.68 16.08 -19.30
C ASP A 514 15.45 16.40 -20.16
N GLY A 515 14.28 16.16 -19.56
CA GLY A 515 12.99 16.49 -20.14
C GLY A 515 12.74 17.99 -20.23
N MET A 516 13.52 18.86 -19.57
CA MET A 516 13.32 20.32 -19.62
C MET A 516 13.95 20.92 -20.88
N GLU A 517 15.22 20.60 -21.14
CA GLU A 517 15.99 21.15 -22.27
C GLU A 517 15.94 20.26 -23.52
N GLY A 518 15.36 19.05 -23.43
CA GLY A 518 15.29 18.14 -24.58
C GLY A 518 16.61 17.41 -24.86
N ALA A 519 17.39 17.16 -23.82
CA ALA A 519 18.75 16.62 -23.92
C ALA A 519 18.89 15.28 -23.19
N VAL A 520 19.85 14.47 -23.64
CA VAL A 520 20.24 13.21 -22.99
C VAL A 520 21.73 13.24 -22.73
N PHE A 521 22.15 12.85 -21.53
CA PHE A 521 23.54 12.81 -21.08
C PHE A 521 23.99 11.37 -20.82
N GLU A 522 25.29 11.13 -20.97
CA GLU A 522 25.89 9.83 -20.62
C GLU A 522 26.13 9.72 -19.10
N GLY A 523 25.75 8.59 -18.50
CA GLY A 523 25.83 8.36 -17.05
C GLY A 523 24.71 9.04 -16.25
N CYS A 524 24.77 8.93 -14.92
CA CYS A 524 23.92 9.72 -14.01
C CYS A 524 24.56 11.08 -13.73
N VAL A 525 23.98 12.15 -14.29
CA VAL A 525 24.43 13.53 -14.10
C VAL A 525 23.60 14.16 -12.99
N GLU A 526 24.18 14.23 -11.81
CA GLU A 526 23.49 14.68 -10.59
C GLU A 526 23.00 16.13 -10.68
N ASP A 527 23.72 17.01 -11.37
CA ASP A 527 23.30 18.40 -11.61
C ASP A 527 21.99 18.51 -12.43
N VAL A 528 21.72 17.55 -13.32
CA VAL A 528 20.48 17.49 -14.12
C VAL A 528 19.32 16.96 -13.27
N LEU A 529 19.59 15.93 -12.47
CA LEU A 529 18.61 15.31 -11.59
C LEU A 529 18.16 16.29 -10.50
N THR A 530 19.11 16.89 -9.78
CA THR A 530 18.85 17.82 -8.66
C THR A 530 18.22 19.14 -9.10
N ARG A 531 18.35 19.52 -10.38
CA ARG A 531 17.61 20.65 -10.99
C ARG A 531 16.12 20.39 -11.14
N SER A 532 15.72 19.12 -11.32
CA SER A 532 14.34 18.72 -11.65
C SER A 532 13.64 17.93 -10.54
N PHE A 533 14.27 17.79 -9.37
CA PHE A 533 13.73 17.04 -8.24
C PHE A 533 12.60 17.82 -7.56
N SER A 534 11.36 17.52 -7.93
CA SER A 534 10.26 17.44 -6.99
C SER A 534 10.20 15.98 -6.56
N THR A 535 10.48 15.67 -5.29
CA THR A 535 10.13 14.35 -4.74
C THR A 535 8.67 14.09 -5.05
N ALA A 536 8.34 12.96 -5.68
CA ALA A 536 6.96 12.50 -5.77
C ALA A 536 6.50 12.22 -4.33
N GLU A 537 6.00 13.26 -3.66
CA GLU A 537 5.31 13.11 -2.39
C GLU A 537 4.18 12.11 -2.62
N VAL A 538 4.04 11.16 -1.70
CA VAL A 538 2.84 10.33 -1.61
C VAL A 538 1.65 11.28 -1.72
N SER A 539 0.79 11.04 -2.72
CA SER A 539 -0.35 11.94 -3.00
C SER A 539 -1.03 12.31 -1.69
N SER A 540 -1.21 13.61 -1.42
CA SER A 540 -1.88 14.11 -0.21
C SER A 540 -3.21 13.40 0.03
N ARG A 541 -3.88 13.00 -1.06
CA ARG A 541 -5.10 12.21 -1.08
C ARG A 541 -4.97 10.84 -0.41
N VAL A 542 -3.85 10.14 -0.54
CA VAL A 542 -3.60 8.84 0.13
C VAL A 542 -3.47 9.04 1.63
N LEU A 543 -2.76 10.08 2.07
CA LEU A 543 -2.64 10.41 3.50
C LEU A 543 -3.98 10.86 4.09
N ASP A 544 -4.74 11.67 3.33
CA ASP A 544 -6.08 12.12 3.69
C ASP A 544 -7.09 10.97 3.77
N LEU A 545 -6.92 9.91 2.96
CA LEU A 545 -7.82 8.76 2.93
C LEU A 545 -7.87 8.03 4.28
N TYR A 546 -6.74 7.99 5.00
CA TYR A 546 -6.60 7.23 6.24
C TYR A 546 -6.51 8.08 7.51
N LYS A 547 -6.55 9.41 7.40
CA LYS A 547 -6.43 10.33 8.55
C LYS A 547 -7.44 10.05 9.68
N ASP A 548 -8.64 9.63 9.33
CA ASP A 548 -9.74 9.43 10.27
C ASP A 548 -9.72 8.04 10.93
N ILE A 549 -9.05 7.04 10.34
CA ILE A 549 -8.92 5.71 10.94
C ILE A 549 -7.70 5.62 11.87
N ILE A 550 -6.57 6.24 11.51
CA ILE A 550 -5.29 6.18 12.25
C ILE A 550 -5.47 6.39 13.78
N PRO A 551 -6.24 7.40 14.25
CA PRO A 551 -6.42 7.65 15.69
C PRO A 551 -7.10 6.52 16.46
N HIS A 552 -7.90 5.70 15.77
CA HIS A 552 -8.71 4.64 16.37
C HIS A 552 -8.12 3.23 16.17
N THR A 553 -7.08 3.08 15.36
CA THR A 553 -6.43 1.80 15.10
C THR A 553 -5.00 1.74 15.62
N VAL A 554 -4.06 2.37 14.91
CA VAL A 554 -2.61 2.15 15.09
C VAL A 554 -1.99 3.11 16.12
N LYS A 555 -2.61 4.27 16.37
CA LYS A 555 -2.05 5.26 17.29
C LYS A 555 -1.98 4.74 18.73
N LEU A 556 -0.79 4.67 19.30
CA LEU A 556 -0.59 4.35 20.72
C LEU A 556 -0.63 5.63 21.57
N THR A 557 -1.58 5.72 22.49
CA THR A 557 -1.69 6.82 23.47
C THR A 557 -1.52 6.36 24.90
N LEU A 558 -1.71 5.06 25.15
CA LEU A 558 -1.62 4.44 26.47
C LEU A 558 -0.19 3.96 26.77
N THR A 559 0.75 4.91 26.90
CA THR A 559 2.19 4.61 26.99
C THR A 559 2.69 4.29 28.39
N ASP A 560 2.12 4.90 29.44
CA ASP A 560 2.52 4.70 30.85
C ASP A 560 1.60 3.71 31.59
N PRO A 561 2.06 2.48 31.92
CA PRO A 561 1.31 1.48 32.68
C PRO A 561 0.92 1.89 34.10
N GLN A 562 1.62 2.87 34.68
CA GLN A 562 1.39 3.37 36.04
C GLN A 562 0.59 4.67 36.06
N GLY A 563 0.30 5.24 34.88
CA GLY A 563 -0.49 6.46 34.76
C GLY A 563 -1.94 6.24 35.13
N ASP A 564 -2.58 7.28 35.68
CA ASP A 564 -4.01 7.26 36.06
C ASP A 564 -4.93 6.97 34.87
N ASN A 565 -4.47 7.26 33.65
CA ASN A 565 -5.18 6.98 32.41
C ASN A 565 -5.09 5.51 31.95
N PHE A 566 -4.26 4.66 32.57
CA PHE A 566 -4.09 3.24 32.22
C PHE A 566 -5.29 2.38 32.66
N SER A 567 -6.44 2.64 32.05
CA SER A 567 -7.74 2.04 32.35
C SER A 567 -8.45 1.63 31.06
N ALA A 568 -9.46 0.76 31.18
CA ALA A 568 -10.30 0.37 30.04
C ALA A 568 -10.98 1.57 29.38
N GLN A 569 -11.40 2.59 30.16
CA GLN A 569 -11.97 3.83 29.62
C GLN A 569 -10.91 4.74 28.99
N GLY A 570 -9.64 4.60 29.37
CA GLY A 570 -8.52 5.37 28.83
C GLY A 570 -8.09 4.95 27.42
N CYS A 571 -8.45 3.74 26.99
CA CYS A 571 -8.16 3.27 25.63
C CYS A 571 -8.90 4.11 24.57
N ARG A 572 -8.16 4.56 23.55
CA ARG A 572 -8.70 5.37 22.44
C ARG A 572 -8.55 4.69 21.08
N SER A 573 -7.63 3.74 20.98
CA SER A 573 -7.36 2.96 19.77
C SER A 573 -7.36 1.45 20.03
N LEU A 574 -7.39 0.66 18.95
CA LEU A 574 -7.16 -0.78 19.04
C LEU A 574 -5.75 -1.11 19.57
N HIS A 575 -4.72 -0.33 19.21
CA HIS A 575 -3.38 -0.47 19.77
C HIS A 575 -3.35 -0.23 21.29
N ASP A 576 -4.09 0.76 21.81
CA ASP A 576 -4.24 0.95 23.26
C ASP A 576 -4.87 -0.27 23.95
N LEU A 577 -5.86 -0.91 23.31
CA LEU A 577 -6.50 -2.12 23.84
C LEU A 577 -5.54 -3.31 23.84
N VAL A 578 -4.71 -3.48 22.80
CA VAL A 578 -3.62 -4.47 22.76
C VAL A 578 -2.70 -4.24 23.95
N ARG A 579 -2.17 -3.01 24.09
CA ARG A 579 -1.26 -2.64 25.17
C ARG A 579 -1.86 -2.86 26.56
N PHE A 580 -3.11 -2.44 26.75
CA PHE A 580 -3.84 -2.62 28.00
C PHE A 580 -4.04 -4.11 28.33
N CYS A 581 -4.52 -4.90 27.36
CA CYS A 581 -4.78 -6.32 27.57
C CYS A 581 -3.48 -7.09 27.87
N HIS A 582 -2.40 -6.79 27.13
CA HIS A 582 -1.08 -7.34 27.39
C HIS A 582 -0.64 -7.08 28.84
N GLU A 583 -0.62 -5.81 29.26
CA GLU A 583 -0.19 -5.42 30.61
C GLU A 583 -1.06 -6.02 31.71
N LYS A 584 -2.39 -6.00 31.53
CA LYS A 584 -3.31 -6.57 32.53
C LYS A 584 -3.25 -8.09 32.60
N SER A 585 -3.00 -8.78 31.49
CA SER A 585 -2.84 -10.23 31.47
C SER A 585 -1.61 -10.68 32.28
N ILE A 586 -0.50 -9.95 32.16
CA ILE A 586 0.71 -10.13 32.97
C ILE A 586 0.31 -9.98 34.44
N ASN A 587 -0.25 -8.84 34.83
CA ASN A 587 -0.67 -8.57 36.20
C ASN A 587 -1.60 -9.67 36.77
N GLU A 588 -2.56 -10.16 35.99
CA GLU A 588 -3.47 -11.23 36.41
C GLU A 588 -2.80 -12.57 36.63
N MET A 589 -1.83 -12.93 35.78
CA MET A 589 -1.02 -14.13 35.97
C MET A 589 -0.30 -14.04 37.33
N PHE A 590 0.32 -12.89 37.62
CA PHE A 590 1.09 -12.70 38.85
C PHE A 590 0.22 -12.45 40.10
N SER A 591 -1.05 -12.08 39.95
CA SER A 591 -1.98 -11.81 41.07
C SER A 591 -2.38 -13.06 41.86
N LEU A 592 -2.48 -14.23 41.19
CA LEU A 592 -2.88 -15.50 41.81
C LEU A 592 -1.86 -16.09 42.76
N VAL A 593 -0.67 -15.53 42.73
CA VAL A 593 0.48 -16.02 43.44
C VAL A 593 0.49 -15.57 44.90
N ASP A 594 -0.43 -14.68 45.34
CA ASP A 594 -0.66 -14.42 46.76
C ASP A 594 -2.07 -13.86 47.12
N LYS A 595 -2.70 -14.36 48.18
CA LYS A 595 -4.05 -13.98 48.66
C LYS A 595 -4.08 -12.61 49.40
N ARG A 596 -3.09 -11.74 49.23
CA ARG A 596 -2.94 -10.50 50.02
C ARG A 596 -2.61 -9.22 49.23
N GLY A 597 -2.67 -9.21 47.91
CA GLY A 597 -2.67 -7.95 47.15
C GLY A 597 -1.35 -7.15 47.17
N LEU A 598 -0.22 -7.82 47.41
CA LEU A 598 1.13 -7.30 47.15
C LEU A 598 1.84 -8.37 46.31
N GLY A 599 2.31 -8.04 45.11
CA GLY A 599 2.76 -9.01 44.10
C GLY A 599 3.91 -9.95 44.49
N MET A 600 4.11 -11.00 43.68
CA MET A 600 5.28 -11.91 43.67
C MET A 600 5.50 -12.83 44.90
N GLY A 601 4.45 -13.43 45.49
CA GLY A 601 4.61 -14.37 46.63
C GLY A 601 5.36 -15.71 46.34
N ARG A 602 5.33 -16.23 45.11
CA ARG A 602 5.98 -17.49 44.67
C ARG A 602 7.03 -17.31 43.58
N ALA A 603 7.12 -16.13 42.98
CA ALA A 603 8.20 -15.80 42.06
C ALA A 603 9.48 -15.62 42.88
N LYS A 604 10.56 -16.29 42.47
CA LYS A 604 11.85 -16.24 43.16
C LYS A 604 12.83 -15.51 42.27
N GLN A 605 13.55 -14.54 42.79
CA GLN A 605 14.58 -13.86 42.01
C GLN A 605 15.75 -14.82 41.80
N LEU A 606 16.21 -14.96 40.56
CA LEU A 606 17.41 -15.72 40.24
C LEU A 606 18.65 -14.83 40.49
N GLU A 607 19.50 -15.24 41.42
CA GLU A 607 20.80 -14.62 41.67
C GLU A 607 21.77 -15.04 40.55
N THR A 608 22.10 -14.09 39.67
CA THR A 608 22.94 -14.33 38.51
C THR A 608 24.03 -13.27 38.38
N GLY A 609 25.18 -13.66 37.81
CA GLY A 609 26.24 -12.73 37.39
C GLY A 609 25.96 -12.06 36.04
N LEU A 610 24.88 -12.45 35.35
CA LEU A 610 24.45 -11.79 34.13
C LEU A 610 23.85 -10.41 34.46
N PRO A 611 23.99 -9.41 33.57
CA PRO A 611 23.46 -8.06 33.77
C PRO A 611 21.95 -7.97 33.51
N LEU A 612 21.17 -8.85 34.14
CA LEU A 612 19.72 -8.93 33.99
C LEU A 612 19.07 -9.30 35.32
N VAL A 613 17.85 -8.82 35.55
CA VAL A 613 17.02 -9.24 36.68
C VAL A 613 16.01 -10.26 36.18
N LEU A 614 16.14 -11.52 36.64
CA LEU A 614 15.26 -12.62 36.26
C LEU A 614 14.47 -13.14 37.46
N TYR A 615 13.16 -13.29 37.30
CA TYR A 615 12.28 -13.94 38.27
C TYR A 615 11.80 -15.28 37.74
N VAL A 616 11.88 -16.34 38.54
CA VAL A 616 11.43 -17.68 38.16
C VAL A 616 10.18 -18.10 38.94
N ILE A 617 9.25 -18.75 38.25
CA ILE A 617 8.03 -19.35 38.81
C ILE A 617 8.08 -20.85 38.59
N ASP A 618 7.96 -21.62 39.68
CA ASP A 618 7.88 -23.07 39.64
C ASP A 618 6.42 -23.55 39.53
N LEU A 619 6.09 -24.20 38.41
CA LEU A 619 4.78 -24.80 38.14
C LEU A 619 4.71 -26.26 38.65
N ASP A 620 5.71 -27.07 38.31
CA ASP A 620 5.81 -28.49 38.72
C ASP A 620 7.26 -28.99 38.62
N ARG A 621 7.96 -28.99 39.76
CA ARG A 621 9.34 -29.51 39.89
C ARG A 621 10.34 -28.83 38.95
N GLY A 622 10.12 -27.57 38.61
CA GLY A 622 11.07 -26.74 37.86
C GLY A 622 12.23 -26.24 38.73
N LEU A 623 12.07 -26.23 40.05
CA LEU A 623 13.11 -25.93 41.02
C LEU A 623 13.33 -27.11 41.98
N SER A 624 14.53 -27.18 42.57
CA SER A 624 14.94 -28.21 43.50
C SER A 624 14.09 -28.20 44.78
N SER A 625 13.85 -29.38 45.35
CA SER A 625 13.14 -29.54 46.64
C SER A 625 13.86 -28.80 47.76
N GLY A 626 13.14 -28.08 48.63
CA GLY A 626 13.71 -27.27 49.71
C GLY A 626 13.90 -25.80 49.35
N THR A 627 13.59 -25.39 48.11
CA THR A 627 13.61 -23.99 47.69
C THR A 627 12.32 -23.25 48.02
N GLU A 628 11.26 -23.91 48.50
CA GLU A 628 9.88 -23.41 48.53
C GLU A 628 9.76 -22.11 49.34
N LYS A 629 10.52 -21.98 50.42
CA LYS A 629 10.54 -20.78 51.29
C LYS A 629 11.59 -19.72 50.91
N LYS A 630 12.49 -20.02 49.96
CA LYS A 630 13.50 -19.05 49.49
C LYS A 630 12.84 -17.96 48.62
N LYS A 631 13.24 -16.70 48.81
CA LYS A 631 12.88 -15.58 47.91
C LYS A 631 13.88 -15.39 46.77
N ILE A 632 15.11 -15.83 46.97
CA ILE A 632 16.21 -15.78 46.01
C ILE A 632 16.67 -17.21 45.78
N VAL A 633 16.87 -17.59 44.52
CA VAL A 633 17.36 -18.90 44.08
C VAL A 633 18.58 -18.72 43.21
N ARG A 634 19.42 -19.75 43.12
CA ARG A 634 20.62 -19.76 42.27
C ARG A 634 20.39 -20.61 41.03
N PRO A 635 21.21 -20.48 39.97
CA PRO A 635 21.16 -21.39 38.82
C PRO A 635 21.20 -22.87 39.23
N ASP A 636 22.00 -23.22 40.25
CA ASP A 636 22.07 -24.59 40.80
C ASP A 636 20.77 -25.08 41.48
N ASP A 637 19.85 -24.17 41.83
CA ASP A 637 18.53 -24.51 42.37
C ASP A 637 17.52 -24.85 41.25
N ILE A 638 17.86 -24.69 39.97
CA ILE A 638 16.99 -25.01 38.83
C ILE A 638 17.02 -26.52 38.58
N SER A 639 15.85 -27.15 38.50
CA SER A 639 15.68 -28.58 38.15
C SER A 639 15.03 -28.80 36.78
N SER A 640 14.54 -27.74 36.14
CA SER A 640 13.96 -27.79 34.80
C SER A 640 15.05 -28.08 33.76
N THR A 641 14.94 -29.23 33.09
CA THR A 641 15.85 -29.68 32.03
C THR A 641 16.03 -28.62 30.93
N PRO A 642 14.96 -28.09 30.30
CA PRO A 642 15.12 -27.08 29.25
C PRO A 642 15.73 -25.76 29.76
N MET A 643 15.44 -25.36 31.00
CA MET A 643 16.05 -24.15 31.58
C MET A 643 17.54 -24.32 31.86
N GLN A 644 17.96 -25.48 32.38
CA GLN A 644 19.38 -25.77 32.59
C GLN A 644 20.14 -25.74 31.26
N ALA A 645 19.60 -26.41 30.24
CA ALA A 645 20.19 -26.45 28.90
C ALA A 645 20.35 -25.05 28.30
N LEU A 646 19.29 -24.23 28.32
CA LEU A 646 19.35 -22.85 27.83
C LEU A 646 20.31 -21.99 28.65
N TRP A 647 20.32 -22.15 29.98
CA TRP A 647 21.16 -21.36 30.88
C TRP A 647 22.66 -21.67 30.70
N LEU A 648 23.02 -22.91 30.37
CA LEU A 648 24.41 -23.30 30.07
C LEU A 648 25.00 -22.44 28.95
N GLY A 649 24.26 -22.25 27.86
CA GLY A 649 24.70 -21.37 26.76
C GLY A 649 24.62 -19.90 27.11
N LEU A 650 23.54 -19.47 27.77
CA LEU A 650 23.33 -18.05 28.10
C LEU A 650 24.39 -17.50 29.07
N ALA A 651 24.87 -18.35 29.99
CA ALA A 651 25.90 -18.02 30.98
C ALA A 651 27.30 -18.50 30.56
N ASP A 652 27.53 -18.75 29.27
CA ASP A 652 28.83 -19.20 28.77
C ASP A 652 29.93 -18.16 29.05
N LYS A 653 31.03 -18.63 29.65
CA LYS A 653 32.14 -17.78 30.10
C LYS A 653 32.93 -17.13 28.97
N ARG A 654 32.81 -17.64 27.74
CA ARG A 654 33.45 -17.07 26.55
C ARG A 654 32.81 -15.75 26.15
N VAL A 655 31.58 -15.49 26.56
CA VAL A 655 30.92 -14.21 26.32
C VAL A 655 31.27 -13.23 27.45
N PRO A 656 31.97 -12.11 27.17
CA PRO A 656 32.35 -11.16 28.20
C PRO A 656 31.13 -10.34 28.67
N TRP A 657 30.88 -10.38 29.97
CA TRP A 657 29.89 -9.56 30.66
C TRP A 657 30.62 -8.49 31.49
N SER A 658 30.95 -7.34 30.91
CA SER A 658 31.62 -6.24 31.65
C SER A 658 30.61 -5.32 32.37
N GLU A 659 30.95 -4.86 33.58
CA GLU A 659 30.17 -3.88 34.36
C GLU A 659 30.13 -2.48 33.70
N GLU A 660 31.04 -2.19 32.77
CA GLU A 660 31.06 -0.92 32.03
C GLU A 660 29.97 -0.88 30.93
N LEU A 661 29.58 -2.04 30.39
CA LEU A 661 28.52 -2.18 29.37
C LEU A 661 27.10 -2.24 29.97
N THR A 662 26.96 -2.17 31.30
CA THR A 662 25.65 -2.06 31.99
C THR A 662 25.09 -0.64 32.02
N HIS A 663 25.89 0.37 31.64
CA HIS A 663 25.47 1.76 31.56
C HIS A 663 24.90 2.07 30.17
N VAL A 664 23.71 1.52 29.87
CA VAL A 664 22.80 2.23 28.97
C VAL A 664 22.47 3.57 29.65
N ASP A 665 22.64 4.69 28.94
CA ASP A 665 22.23 6.01 29.45
C ASP A 665 20.71 6.09 29.43
N TRP A 666 20.12 5.57 30.51
CA TRP A 666 18.67 5.48 30.66
C TRP A 666 18.00 6.86 30.67
N GLU A 667 18.71 7.97 30.95
CA GLU A 667 18.15 9.34 30.93
C GLU A 667 18.04 9.92 29.51
N GLU A 668 18.85 9.47 28.57
CA GLU A 668 18.73 9.82 27.15
C GLU A 668 17.66 8.95 26.47
N PHE A 669 17.57 7.68 26.87
CA PHE A 669 16.55 6.73 26.43
C PHE A 669 15.13 7.09 26.90
N ASP A 670 14.97 7.57 28.15
CA ASP A 670 13.69 8.04 28.68
C ASP A 670 13.18 9.29 27.93
N ARG A 671 14.09 10.11 27.39
CA ARG A 671 13.77 11.24 26.51
C ARG A 671 13.33 10.81 25.11
N MET A 672 13.98 9.83 24.50
CA MET A 672 13.63 9.34 23.15
C MET A 672 12.37 8.45 23.14
N SER A 673 12.03 7.81 24.26
CA SER A 673 10.86 6.94 24.41
C SER A 673 9.69 7.59 25.15
N ALA A 674 9.73 8.91 25.38
CA ALA A 674 8.67 9.69 26.03
C ALA A 674 8.29 9.24 27.47
N GLY A 675 9.27 8.88 28.30
CA GLY A 675 9.09 8.68 29.75
C GLY A 675 8.72 7.25 30.18
N ILE A 676 8.94 6.24 29.32
CA ILE A 676 8.45 4.87 29.53
C ILE A 676 9.34 4.04 30.49
N PHE A 677 10.53 4.51 30.90
CA PHE A 677 11.55 3.64 31.53
C PHE A 677 12.09 4.15 32.87
N ASN A 678 11.84 3.38 33.94
CA ASN A 678 12.48 3.58 35.26
C ASN A 678 13.30 2.34 35.66
N LYS A 679 14.56 2.57 36.03
CA LYS A 679 15.55 1.55 36.47
C LYS A 679 15.11 0.74 37.70
N ASN A 680 14.17 1.26 38.50
CA ASN A 680 13.59 0.58 39.68
C ASN A 680 12.21 -0.04 39.42
N SER A 681 11.73 0.00 38.18
CA SER A 681 10.43 -0.54 37.82
C SER A 681 10.46 -2.06 37.75
N LYS A 682 9.77 -2.72 38.68
CA LYS A 682 9.53 -4.18 38.67
C LYS A 682 8.68 -4.66 37.48
N ILE A 683 8.29 -3.75 36.58
CA ILE A 683 7.49 -3.95 35.36
C ILE A 683 8.36 -4.45 34.19
N LEU A 684 9.69 -4.34 34.28
CA LEU A 684 10.64 -4.66 33.19
C LEU A 684 11.50 -5.90 33.45
N ALA A 685 11.19 -6.71 34.47
CA ALA A 685 12.02 -7.84 34.81
C ALA A 685 11.86 -8.99 33.80
N SER A 686 12.98 -9.65 33.47
CA SER A 686 12.94 -10.93 32.75
C SER A 686 12.22 -11.95 33.65
N TYR A 687 11.47 -12.87 33.07
CA TYR A 687 10.82 -13.92 33.86
C TYR A 687 10.88 -15.29 33.18
N GLY A 688 10.98 -16.32 34.01
CA GLY A 688 10.97 -17.72 33.61
C GLY A 688 9.87 -18.49 34.32
N ILE A 689 9.13 -19.30 33.59
CA ILE A 689 8.13 -20.21 34.13
C ILE A 689 8.64 -21.62 33.87
N LEU A 690 8.82 -22.38 34.94
CA LEU A 690 9.58 -23.62 34.95
C LEU A 690 8.69 -24.78 35.40
N ALA A 691 8.75 -25.88 34.67
CA ALA A 691 8.46 -27.21 35.19
C ALA A 691 9.60 -28.16 34.81
N LYS A 692 9.59 -29.39 35.34
CA LYS A 692 10.66 -30.37 35.13
C LYS A 692 11.10 -30.48 33.65
N ASP A 693 10.13 -30.57 32.75
CA ASP A 693 10.34 -30.82 31.32
C ASP A 693 9.87 -29.63 30.45
N TYR A 694 9.58 -28.47 31.05
CA TYR A 694 9.00 -27.31 30.35
C TYR A 694 9.63 -25.98 30.79
N LEU A 695 9.82 -25.08 29.82
CA LEU A 695 10.33 -23.73 30.00
C LEU A 695 9.51 -22.74 29.19
N HIS A 696 9.15 -21.63 29.82
CA HIS A 696 8.83 -20.39 29.13
C HIS A 696 9.65 -19.25 29.72
N LEU A 697 10.51 -18.64 28.93
CA LEU A 697 11.44 -17.61 29.35
C LEU A 697 11.29 -16.36 28.49
N LEU A 698 11.02 -15.23 29.14
CA LEU A 698 11.07 -13.92 28.52
C LEU A 698 12.29 -13.16 29.07
N VAL A 699 13.25 -12.85 28.20
CA VAL A 699 14.47 -12.11 28.53
C VAL A 699 14.47 -10.75 27.84
N ARG A 700 14.75 -9.70 28.61
CA ARG A 700 14.99 -8.33 28.11
C ARG A 700 16.43 -7.93 28.34
N PHE A 701 17.15 -7.63 27.25
CA PHE A 701 18.54 -7.18 27.28
C PHE A 701 18.64 -5.79 26.66
N GLY A 702 18.40 -4.74 27.47
CA GLY A 702 18.41 -3.36 26.98
C GLY A 702 17.34 -3.13 25.90
N TYR A 703 17.76 -2.96 24.64
CA TYR A 703 16.93 -2.58 23.49
C TYR A 703 16.23 -3.74 22.75
N HIS A 704 16.46 -5.00 23.12
CA HIS A 704 15.84 -6.16 22.45
C HIS A 704 15.15 -7.11 23.44
N LEU A 705 14.13 -7.80 22.93
CA LEU A 705 13.29 -8.77 23.61
C LEU A 705 13.49 -10.15 22.98
N SER A 706 13.75 -11.14 23.83
CA SER A 706 13.88 -12.53 23.44
C SER A 706 12.90 -13.39 24.23
N GLU A 707 12.15 -14.23 23.55
CA GLU A 707 11.20 -15.18 24.15
C GLU A 707 11.57 -16.61 23.74
N VAL A 708 11.62 -17.51 24.72
CA VAL A 708 11.89 -18.94 24.51
C VAL A 708 10.77 -19.75 25.16
N ASP A 709 10.06 -20.55 24.39
CA ASP A 709 9.08 -21.52 24.88
C ASP A 709 9.50 -22.92 24.43
N SER A 710 9.66 -23.86 25.37
CA SER A 710 10.17 -25.19 25.06
C SER A 710 9.58 -26.27 25.95
N LEU A 711 9.28 -27.40 25.32
CA LEU A 711 9.05 -28.68 25.98
C LEU A 711 10.22 -29.60 25.66
N CYS A 712 10.86 -30.15 26.68
CA CYS A 712 11.99 -31.06 26.58
C CYS A 712 11.80 -32.22 27.56
N GLY A 713 11.19 -33.30 27.07
CA GLY A 713 10.92 -34.53 27.80
C GLY A 713 11.31 -35.76 27.00
N ASP A 714 10.93 -36.94 27.50
CA ASP A 714 11.37 -38.22 26.93
C ASP A 714 10.62 -38.61 25.62
N ASP A 715 9.49 -37.98 25.32
CA ASP A 715 8.72 -38.19 24.08
C ASP A 715 9.15 -37.20 22.99
N ALA A 716 9.95 -37.69 22.03
CA ALA A 716 10.46 -36.90 20.93
C ALA A 716 9.37 -36.20 20.11
N MET A 717 8.17 -36.80 19.98
CA MET A 717 7.09 -36.21 19.17
C MET A 717 6.49 -34.95 19.77
N GLN A 718 6.66 -34.75 21.09
CA GLN A 718 6.12 -33.59 21.81
C GLN A 718 7.15 -32.49 22.03
N ASN A 719 8.44 -32.81 21.90
CA ASN A 719 9.51 -31.85 22.14
C ASN A 719 9.51 -30.74 21.09
N TYR A 720 9.74 -29.52 21.56
CA TYR A 720 9.84 -28.34 20.70
C TYR A 720 10.64 -27.22 21.37
N ILE A 721 11.14 -26.31 20.53
CA ILE A 721 11.74 -25.03 20.89
C ILE A 721 11.09 -23.98 19.99
N LYS A 722 10.46 -22.98 20.59
CA LYS A 722 10.00 -21.77 19.93
C LYS A 722 10.85 -20.62 20.43
N PHE A 723 11.42 -19.87 19.51
CA PHE A 723 12.22 -18.70 19.80
C PHE A 723 11.67 -17.51 19.05
N ARG A 724 11.53 -16.39 19.74
CA ARG A 724 11.17 -15.11 19.15
C ARG A 724 12.18 -14.05 19.55
N PHE A 725 12.60 -13.26 18.58
CA PHE A 725 13.52 -12.16 18.76
C PHE A 725 12.91 -10.89 18.14
N LYS A 726 12.92 -9.77 18.89
CA LYS A 726 12.42 -8.47 18.41
C LYS A 726 13.18 -7.29 19.02
N GLY A 727 13.33 -6.22 18.23
CA GLY A 727 13.83 -4.92 18.69
C GLY A 727 15.34 -4.78 18.60
N GLY A 728 15.86 -3.56 18.75
CA GLY A 728 17.29 -3.22 18.67
C GLY A 728 17.51 -1.72 18.80
N GLY A 729 18.70 -1.32 19.26
CA GLY A 729 19.00 0.08 19.56
C GLY A 729 19.60 0.86 18.38
N ALA A 730 20.01 0.17 17.32
CA ALA A 730 20.63 0.76 16.13
C ALA A 730 19.61 1.10 15.03
N GLY A 731 20.08 1.72 13.95
CA GLY A 731 19.30 1.99 12.74
C GLY A 731 18.74 0.71 12.08
N ILE A 732 17.73 0.87 11.22
CA ILE A 732 17.03 -0.26 10.56
C ILE A 732 18.03 -1.21 9.87
N ASP A 733 18.99 -0.66 9.13
CA ASP A 733 19.97 -1.46 8.38
C ASP A 733 20.80 -2.38 9.28
N ASN A 734 21.34 -1.86 10.39
CA ASN A 734 22.15 -2.68 11.30
C ASN A 734 21.31 -3.71 12.08
N ARG A 735 20.03 -3.42 12.34
CA ARG A 735 19.10 -4.40 12.92
C ARG A 735 18.81 -5.54 11.95
N LEU A 736 18.68 -5.23 10.65
CA LEU A 736 18.52 -6.23 9.59
C LEU A 736 19.76 -7.13 9.47
N LEU A 737 20.97 -6.55 9.53
CA LEU A 737 22.22 -7.35 9.53
C LEU A 737 22.31 -8.32 10.72
N ARG A 738 21.92 -7.88 11.93
CA ARG A 738 21.85 -8.79 13.09
C ARG A 738 20.78 -9.87 12.91
N LEU A 739 19.61 -9.52 12.38
CA LEU A 739 18.56 -10.50 12.08
C LEU A 739 19.03 -11.53 11.06
N GLN A 740 19.79 -11.10 10.05
CA GLN A 740 20.41 -12.00 9.07
C GLN A 740 21.40 -12.95 9.74
N PHE A 741 22.26 -12.45 10.65
CA PHE A 741 23.13 -13.30 11.46
C PHE A 741 22.35 -14.35 12.27
N ILE A 742 21.35 -13.91 13.05
CA ILE A 742 20.50 -14.81 13.87
C ILE A 742 19.83 -15.86 12.98
N SER A 743 19.31 -15.43 11.83
CA SER A 743 18.64 -16.29 10.89
C SER A 743 19.57 -17.34 10.30
N GLN A 744 20.77 -16.96 9.86
CA GLN A 744 21.73 -17.89 9.28
C GLN A 744 22.18 -18.93 10.31
N VAL A 745 22.44 -18.51 11.55
CA VAL A 745 22.81 -19.43 12.65
C VAL A 745 21.67 -20.41 12.94
N LEU A 746 20.45 -19.92 13.16
CA LEU A 746 19.32 -20.80 13.51
C LEU A 746 18.99 -21.78 12.37
N ASN A 747 19.14 -21.35 11.12
CA ASN A 747 18.92 -22.20 9.95
C ASN A 747 19.98 -23.31 9.87
N HIS A 748 21.25 -23.02 10.22
CA HIS A 748 22.31 -24.02 10.30
C HIS A 748 21.97 -25.14 11.32
N TYR A 749 21.35 -24.79 12.44
CA TYR A 749 20.89 -25.76 13.45
C TYR A 749 19.50 -26.34 13.18
N GLY A 750 18.91 -26.09 12.00
CA GLY A 750 17.68 -26.75 11.55
C GLY A 750 16.36 -26.15 12.08
N PHE A 751 16.38 -24.90 12.55
CA PHE A 751 15.14 -24.18 12.87
C PHE A 751 14.40 -23.75 11.60
N GLU A 752 13.09 -23.86 11.60
CA GLU A 752 12.21 -23.20 10.63
C GLU A 752 12.02 -21.74 11.05
N ILE A 753 12.32 -20.79 10.15
CA ILE A 753 12.41 -19.37 10.47
C ILE A 753 11.42 -18.55 9.63
N LYS A 754 10.81 -17.56 10.27
CA LYS A 754 9.96 -16.56 9.64
C LYS A 754 10.37 -15.17 10.13
N ILE A 755 10.70 -14.29 9.20
CA ILE A 755 11.11 -12.90 9.47
C ILE A 755 10.02 -11.95 8.99
N ARG A 756 9.70 -10.94 9.79
CA ARG A 756 8.78 -9.84 9.46
C ARG A 756 9.31 -8.54 10.06
N GLY A 757 9.72 -7.59 9.22
CA GLY A 757 10.35 -6.34 9.68
C GLY A 757 11.58 -6.63 10.55
N ASP A 758 11.56 -6.16 11.81
CA ASP A 758 12.62 -6.38 12.79
C ASP A 758 12.39 -7.59 13.73
N MET A 759 11.39 -8.43 13.43
CA MET A 759 11.01 -9.59 14.21
C MET A 759 11.43 -10.89 13.51
N LEU A 760 11.97 -11.82 14.30
CA LEU A 760 12.28 -13.19 13.87
C LEU A 760 11.57 -14.19 14.78
N ASP A 761 10.79 -15.07 14.17
CA ASP A 761 10.21 -16.25 14.80
C ASP A 761 10.94 -17.50 14.27
N ALA A 762 11.37 -18.38 15.17
CA ALA A 762 12.05 -19.62 14.85
C ALA A 762 11.46 -20.80 15.63
N VAL A 763 11.29 -21.94 14.97
CA VAL A 763 10.72 -23.15 15.56
C VAL A 763 11.58 -24.36 15.21
N SER A 764 11.85 -25.19 16.21
CA SER A 764 12.40 -26.53 16.05
C SER A 764 11.52 -27.51 16.82
N ALA A 765 11.19 -28.67 16.24
CA ALA A 765 10.26 -29.60 16.84
C ALA A 765 10.55 -31.04 16.43
N ARG A 766 9.97 -32.00 17.17
CA ARG A 766 10.09 -33.45 16.93
C ARG A 766 11.51 -34.00 17.11
N LEU A 767 12.26 -33.41 18.03
CA LEU A 767 13.61 -33.84 18.39
C LEU A 767 13.59 -34.74 19.60
N ASP A 768 14.55 -35.66 19.71
CA ASP A 768 14.76 -36.36 20.97
C ASP A 768 15.22 -35.39 22.07
N ARG A 769 15.19 -35.87 23.30
CA ARG A 769 15.53 -35.06 24.48
C ARG A 769 16.94 -34.47 24.39
N PHE A 770 17.93 -35.28 23.99
CA PHE A 770 19.32 -34.87 23.97
C PHE A 770 19.56 -33.78 22.92
N GLU A 771 19.00 -33.94 21.73
CA GLU A 771 19.13 -32.93 20.67
C GLU A 771 18.36 -31.65 21.03
N THR A 772 17.22 -31.76 21.74
CA THR A 772 16.48 -30.60 22.26
C THR A 772 17.30 -29.82 23.29
N GLU A 773 17.96 -30.52 24.23
CA GLU A 773 18.87 -29.90 25.20
C GLU A 773 20.04 -29.20 24.50
N ARG A 774 20.68 -29.86 23.55
CA ARG A 774 21.78 -29.30 22.76
C ARG A 774 21.39 -28.03 22.02
N GLN A 775 20.27 -28.05 21.30
CA GLN A 775 19.78 -26.87 20.59
C GLN A 775 19.40 -25.73 21.53
N LEU A 776 18.85 -26.03 22.71
CA LEU A 776 18.60 -25.00 23.74
C LEU A 776 19.90 -24.38 24.24
N SER A 777 20.97 -25.16 24.44
CA SER A 777 22.28 -24.61 24.82
C SER A 777 22.86 -23.72 23.72
N VAL A 778 22.79 -24.12 22.46
CA VAL A 778 23.21 -23.27 21.32
C VAL A 778 22.38 -21.99 21.26
N LEU A 779 21.06 -22.09 21.44
CA LEU A 779 20.17 -20.92 21.45
C LEU A 779 20.50 -19.96 22.61
N GLY A 780 20.81 -20.49 23.79
CA GLY A 780 21.23 -19.69 24.93
C GLY A 780 22.52 -18.92 24.63
N TYR A 781 23.49 -19.58 24.00
CA TYR A 781 24.74 -18.94 23.58
C TYR A 781 24.51 -17.87 22.50
N LEU A 782 23.63 -18.14 21.53
CA LEU A 782 23.21 -17.16 20.53
C LEU A 782 22.61 -15.91 21.16
N MET A 783 21.73 -16.07 22.15
CA MET A 783 21.16 -14.95 22.90
C MET A 783 22.22 -14.13 23.64
N ALA A 784 23.30 -14.76 24.12
CA ALA A 784 24.40 -14.07 24.78
C ALA A 784 25.26 -13.26 23.78
N VAL A 785 25.61 -13.85 22.63
CA VAL A 785 26.50 -13.23 21.62
C VAL A 785 25.83 -12.10 20.85
N THR A 786 24.52 -12.17 20.62
CA THR A 786 23.76 -11.21 19.81
C THR A 786 23.52 -9.86 20.50
N ARG A 787 23.92 -9.72 21.77
CA ARG A 787 23.77 -8.49 22.54
C ARG A 787 24.60 -7.36 21.95
N LEU A 788 23.96 -6.22 21.64
CA LEU A 788 24.57 -5.04 21.00
C LEU A 788 25.23 -5.33 19.64
N MET A 789 24.96 -6.49 19.05
CA MET A 789 25.54 -6.86 17.75
C MET A 789 25.07 -5.92 16.64
N ASP A 790 23.86 -5.38 16.76
CA ASP A 790 23.31 -4.32 15.91
C ASP A 790 24.10 -3.01 16.00
N MET A 791 24.87 -2.76 17.05
CA MET A 791 25.71 -1.56 17.16
C MET A 791 27.09 -1.70 16.51
N ARG A 792 27.51 -2.94 16.17
CA ARG A 792 28.84 -3.23 15.62
C ARG A 792 28.83 -3.79 14.20
N MET A 793 27.67 -4.23 13.72
CA MET A 793 27.47 -4.76 12.37
C MET A 793 27.50 -3.62 11.34
N VAL A 794 28.31 -3.75 10.29
CA VAL A 794 28.49 -2.72 9.25
C VAL A 794 28.02 -3.20 7.88
N ASP A 795 28.28 -4.46 7.52
CA ASP A 795 27.96 -4.99 6.19
C ASP A 795 27.67 -6.51 6.20
N ASN A 796 27.27 -7.04 5.04
CA ASN A 796 26.96 -8.46 4.85
C ASN A 796 28.19 -9.38 4.96
N ALA A 797 29.39 -8.91 4.63
CA ALA A 797 30.59 -9.74 4.72
C ALA A 797 30.93 -10.04 6.19
N GLN A 798 30.78 -9.04 7.05
CA GLN A 798 30.93 -9.20 8.49
C GLN A 798 29.90 -10.18 9.07
N VAL A 799 28.67 -10.21 8.54
CA VAL A 799 27.65 -11.19 8.96
C VAL A 799 28.14 -12.61 8.73
N ASP A 800 28.63 -12.92 7.53
CA ASP A 800 29.07 -14.27 7.17
C ASP A 800 30.30 -14.72 7.98
N ASP A 801 31.23 -13.80 8.28
CA ASP A 801 32.38 -14.03 9.15
C ASP A 801 31.96 -14.33 10.59
N GLU A 802 31.03 -13.55 11.13
CA GLU A 802 30.47 -13.74 12.48
C GLU A 802 29.71 -15.05 12.59
N VAL A 803 28.92 -15.44 11.57
CA VAL A 803 28.21 -16.74 11.52
C VAL A 803 29.21 -17.89 11.56
N SER A 804 30.27 -17.80 10.75
CA SER A 804 31.32 -18.82 10.71
C SER A 804 32.06 -18.95 12.05
N SER A 805 32.36 -17.81 12.70
CA SER A 805 32.96 -17.79 14.04
C SER A 805 32.01 -18.40 15.07
N PHE A 806 30.72 -18.02 15.04
CA PHE A 806 29.71 -18.52 15.97
C PHE A 806 29.57 -20.04 15.87
N ILE A 807 29.44 -20.59 14.66
CA ILE A 807 29.26 -22.05 14.47
C ILE A 807 30.46 -22.80 15.05
N LYS A 808 31.68 -22.35 14.75
CA LYS A 808 32.92 -22.95 15.26
C LYS A 808 33.02 -22.89 16.79
N ASP A 809 32.59 -21.80 17.39
CA ASP A 809 32.59 -21.66 18.85
C ASP A 809 31.47 -22.50 19.49
N ALA A 810 30.29 -22.55 18.87
CA ALA A 810 29.13 -23.26 19.37
C ALA A 810 29.30 -24.80 19.34
N GLU A 811 30.09 -25.35 18.41
CA GLU A 811 30.45 -26.78 18.39
C GLU A 811 31.14 -27.26 19.69
N ASN A 812 31.73 -26.36 20.48
CA ASN A 812 32.41 -26.67 21.75
C ASN A 812 31.55 -26.38 23.00
N ILE A 813 30.25 -26.08 22.85
CA ILE A 813 29.32 -25.94 23.98
C ILE A 813 28.97 -27.31 24.56
N ASP A 814 29.06 -28.36 23.75
CA ASP A 814 29.03 -29.75 24.20
C ASP A 814 30.41 -30.11 24.74
N GLY A 815 30.50 -30.38 26.05
CA GLY A 815 31.74 -30.80 26.70
C GLY A 815 32.29 -32.14 26.18
#